data_AF-A0A967FLX5-F1
#
_entry.id   AF-A0A967FLX5-F1
#
_cell.length_a   1.000
_cell.length_b   1.000
_cell.length_c   1.000
_cell.angle_alpha   90.00
_cell.angle_beta   90.00
_cell.angle_gamma   90.00
#
_symmetry.space_group_name_H-M   'P 1'
#
loop_
_entity.id
_entity.type
_entity.pdbx_description
1 polymer ?
#
loop_
_entity_poly.entity_id
_entity_poly.type
_entity_poly.pdbx_seq_one_letter_code
_entity_poly.pdbx_strand_id
1 'polypeptide(L)'
;ILHANTKAEESLTLAAGHDVIVGEYTTDCAVHLYGGSDLTIDAGHDITAYGKVKANGTLIMDAEEDISVYRYISAGGYLDMEAVDITVGDFVEEIGGFVEGDDGIDIYASHDFMARCALESYEGYIDVEAGHDIYAGGYVYADESIDMLAGNDITLGKYVEAYDGHLFLTATEGSITVGGLERDSDEPVHKGGPLYASDGDMILNAGEDIIFKTAFVENGSMIMNAGRDILAGGMVIDDYYEGMPIYLDKGGRLEVTADSEFGETEMTLTAGRDISFKSAYIEHGDLTATAEQNITLRGDVTGNCDYDTVVESANGDVRLRAVNGDISIAEGYAILGGEFGFHPIASDYYMFEAHGGGVSIIADNGKIYSPGGDDDTLRNVYIEGTSSQLDDIGVELPGDKNKKAAIVIISKEDLKLGPESVLVANGCYLPLHAIDLDGITNFDEMNNYWDELYNEFGGVIEDLYDGFEDYLYGLDVDREDFSVYKELLGDYINSLDDRPAIGFLAEPLTAIGDIIRDEGEPIDVAVYLASKTGDVDVESQEVYVDSPGTMVVDAYDTVTLGDMTSEPAVQIPDSINGGPEGRIWEIDRLEVASRITEWLSQASVYGRLPYTYNPEIVEAFIGGDYVLRGAGLGNPAIIDGRAWVLEDPLDPAPLYREAGQESEDEEFAEGGCTALMNWLATEVGVPADDIQVVVTDALALNTDIQPCEMCARLKGASKTLEDAEGTQIAALAQVVNEFVTTPAPPSPEQMTQIASALAEHAGDGTYYAAAGKWIDALVAYVGIMNTEMGYSASDAAAFAQKYLAPVRETGNAALTAYVEARLAALGG
;
A
#
# COMPACT_ATOMS: atom_id res chain seq x y z
N ILE A 1 38.54 7.62 61.47
CA ILE A 1 37.22 7.57 62.14
C ILE A 1 36.93 8.88 62.85
N LEU A 2 35.85 9.57 62.48
CA LEU A 2 35.31 10.74 63.16
C LEU A 2 34.03 10.36 63.92
N HIS A 3 34.06 10.43 65.26
CA HIS A 3 32.91 10.03 66.10
C HIS A 3 31.98 11.21 66.47
N ALA A 4 32.22 12.42 65.95
CA ALA A 4 31.47 13.61 66.32
C ALA A 4 31.24 14.52 65.12
N ASN A 5 30.12 15.25 65.15
CA ASN A 5 29.80 16.27 64.14
C ASN A 5 30.99 17.21 63.97
N THR A 6 31.44 17.33 62.73
CA THR A 6 32.60 18.14 62.38
C THR A 6 32.15 19.23 61.43
N LYS A 7 32.39 20.49 61.81
CA LYS A 7 32.16 21.65 60.97
C LYS A 7 33.46 22.46 60.90
N ALA A 8 34.03 22.59 59.71
CA ALA A 8 35.07 23.56 59.43
C ALA A 8 34.44 24.88 58.96
N GLU A 9 35.02 26.01 59.33
CA GLU A 9 34.56 27.34 58.83
C GLU A 9 35.18 27.70 57.46
N GLU A 10 36.25 27.00 57.06
CA GLU A 10 36.94 27.12 55.77
C GLU A 10 37.03 25.71 55.14
N SER A 11 37.94 25.49 54.18
CA SER A 11 38.14 24.19 53.56
C SER A 11 38.62 23.12 54.55
N LEU A 12 38.21 21.86 54.32
CA LEU A 12 38.59 20.71 55.14
C LEU A 12 39.06 19.55 54.25
N THR A 13 40.20 18.94 54.61
CA THR A 13 40.69 17.71 53.99
C THR A 13 40.79 16.61 55.03
N LEU A 14 40.19 15.46 54.74
CA LEU A 14 40.35 14.21 55.49
C LEU A 14 41.07 13.21 54.58
N ALA A 15 42.29 12.82 54.96
CA ALA A 15 43.07 11.84 54.20
C ALA A 15 43.48 10.67 55.10
N ALA A 16 43.27 9.43 54.63
CA ALA A 16 43.71 8.22 55.32
C ALA A 16 44.27 7.20 54.31
N GLY A 17 45.39 6.54 54.63
CA GLY A 17 45.94 5.47 53.79
C GLY A 17 45.19 4.13 53.87
N HIS A 18 43.96 4.14 54.38
CA HIS A 18 43.01 3.03 54.47
C HIS A 18 41.63 3.72 54.55
N ASP A 19 40.78 3.45 55.55
CA ASP A 19 39.40 3.97 55.53
C ASP A 19 39.24 5.37 56.14
N VAL A 20 38.35 6.16 55.54
CA VAL A 20 37.72 7.32 56.17
C VAL A 20 36.30 6.97 56.59
N ILE A 21 36.12 6.76 57.90
CA ILE A 21 34.79 6.54 58.51
C ILE A 21 34.30 7.80 59.21
N VAL A 22 33.15 8.33 58.81
CA VAL A 22 32.43 9.46 59.41
C VAL A 22 31.19 8.94 60.13
N GLY A 23 31.29 8.85 61.46
CA GLY A 23 30.23 8.37 62.33
C GLY A 23 30.23 6.88 62.57
N GLU A 24 29.12 6.41 63.16
CA GLU A 24 28.79 5.01 63.36
C GLU A 24 27.31 4.83 63.04
N TYR A 25 26.91 3.64 62.57
CA TYR A 25 25.52 3.31 62.30
C TYR A 25 24.70 3.30 63.60
N THR A 26 24.04 4.42 63.91
CA THR A 26 23.10 4.54 65.02
C THR A 26 21.83 5.27 64.56
N THR A 27 20.66 4.74 64.92
CA THR A 27 19.36 5.22 64.40
C THR A 27 19.00 6.65 64.83
N ASP A 28 19.69 7.23 65.83
CA ASP A 28 19.33 8.52 66.44
C ASP A 28 20.43 9.61 66.41
N CYS A 29 21.67 9.30 66.01
CA CYS A 29 22.80 10.25 66.10
C CYS A 29 23.83 10.02 64.97
N ALA A 30 23.41 10.22 63.72
CA ALA A 30 24.35 10.22 62.60
C ALA A 30 25.34 11.38 62.73
N VAL A 31 26.63 11.12 62.47
CA VAL A 31 27.67 12.16 62.48
C VAL A 31 27.67 12.88 61.14
N HIS A 32 27.53 14.20 61.18
CA HIS A 32 27.55 15.06 60.01
C HIS A 32 28.93 15.69 59.82
N LEU A 33 29.32 15.87 58.55
CA LEU A 33 30.55 16.51 58.13
C LEU A 33 30.23 17.73 57.26
N TYR A 34 30.76 18.89 57.65
CA TYR A 34 30.51 20.17 57.00
C TYR A 34 31.83 20.90 56.70
N GLY A 35 32.09 21.19 55.43
CA GLY A 35 33.12 22.13 54.97
C GLY A 35 32.53 23.54 54.79
N GLY A 36 33.19 24.56 55.34
CA GLY A 36 32.74 25.97 55.22
C GLY A 36 33.07 26.59 53.86
N SER A 37 34.01 25.98 53.14
CA SER A 37 34.33 26.18 51.72
C SER A 37 34.38 24.80 51.07
N ASP A 38 35.54 24.35 50.57
CA ASP A 38 35.70 23.03 49.94
C ASP A 38 35.84 21.90 50.97
N LEU A 39 35.41 20.69 50.60
CA LEU A 39 35.61 19.48 51.40
C LEU A 39 36.24 18.40 50.52
N THR A 40 37.37 17.84 50.96
CA THR A 40 38.02 16.70 50.30
C THR A 40 38.11 15.53 51.26
N ILE A 41 37.67 14.35 50.82
CA ILE A 41 37.78 13.10 51.56
C ILE A 41 38.54 12.11 50.66
N ASP A 42 39.71 11.67 51.12
CA ASP A 42 40.64 10.80 50.40
C ASP A 42 40.93 9.56 51.26
N ALA A 43 40.63 8.38 50.74
CA ALA A 43 40.81 7.09 51.39
C ALA A 43 41.57 6.11 50.49
N GLY A 44 42.64 5.51 51.01
CA GLY A 44 43.33 4.42 50.30
C GLY A 44 42.54 3.11 50.21
N HIS A 45 41.32 3.05 50.75
CA HIS A 45 40.39 1.92 50.72
C HIS A 45 38.95 2.50 50.65
N ASP A 46 38.22 2.53 51.77
CA ASP A 46 36.80 2.92 51.77
C ASP A 46 36.54 4.33 52.35
N ILE A 47 35.53 5.00 51.82
CA ILE A 47 34.85 6.12 52.49
C ILE A 47 33.46 5.67 52.95
N THR A 48 33.21 5.72 54.26
CA THR A 48 31.87 5.47 54.83
C THR A 48 31.38 6.66 55.63
N ALA A 49 30.27 7.26 55.24
CA ALA A 49 29.60 8.32 55.98
C ALA A 49 28.17 7.92 56.36
N TYR A 50 27.91 7.78 57.66
CA TYR A 50 26.58 7.43 58.17
C TYR A 50 25.62 8.62 58.27
N GLY A 51 26.16 9.84 58.17
CA GLY A 51 25.40 11.08 58.24
C GLY A 51 25.46 11.89 56.96
N LYS A 52 25.32 13.20 57.12
CA LYS A 52 25.27 14.15 56.00
C LYS A 52 26.68 14.59 55.68
N VAL A 53 27.04 14.65 54.40
CA VAL A 53 28.31 15.22 53.94
C VAL A 53 27.98 16.47 53.13
N LYS A 54 28.46 17.64 53.56
CA LYS A 54 28.16 18.90 52.88
C LYS A 54 29.39 19.80 52.77
N ALA A 55 29.56 20.42 51.61
CA ALA A 55 30.47 21.54 51.39
C ALA A 55 29.67 22.78 50.95
N ASN A 56 30.16 23.98 51.28
CA ASN A 56 29.61 25.21 50.69
C ASN A 56 30.26 25.55 49.34
N GLY A 57 31.43 24.97 49.05
CA GLY A 57 32.05 24.99 47.72
C GLY A 57 32.11 23.57 47.17
N THR A 58 33.23 23.21 46.55
CA THR A 58 33.43 21.88 45.95
C THR A 58 33.52 20.76 47.00
N LEU A 59 32.90 19.62 46.72
CA LEU A 59 33.06 18.38 47.49
C LEU A 59 33.72 17.31 46.62
N ILE A 60 34.88 16.82 47.05
CA ILE A 60 35.61 15.74 46.39
C ILE A 60 35.64 14.52 47.32
N MET A 61 35.27 13.35 46.83
CA MET A 61 35.36 12.07 47.54
C MET A 61 36.09 11.04 46.66
N ASP A 62 37.28 10.61 47.07
CA ASP A 62 38.15 9.69 46.33
C ASP A 62 38.49 8.48 47.21
N ALA A 63 38.15 7.27 46.73
CA ALA A 63 38.37 6.00 47.40
C ALA A 63 38.95 4.95 46.43
N GLU A 64 40.01 4.23 46.83
CA GLU A 64 40.53 3.13 46.01
C GLU A 64 39.57 1.91 45.95
N GLU A 65 38.67 1.76 46.92
CA GLU A 65 37.62 0.73 46.98
C GLU A 65 36.24 1.41 46.94
N ASP A 66 35.48 1.50 48.05
CA ASP A 66 34.07 1.90 47.97
C ASP A 66 33.76 3.26 48.61
N ILE A 67 32.77 3.98 48.06
CA ILE A 67 32.13 5.13 48.71
C ILE A 67 30.70 4.77 49.12
N SER A 68 30.41 4.89 50.41
CA SER A 68 29.08 4.66 50.98
C SER A 68 28.61 5.83 51.84
N VAL A 69 27.58 6.56 51.37
CA VAL A 69 26.95 7.66 52.12
C VAL A 69 25.49 7.33 52.42
N TYR A 70 25.18 7.05 53.68
CA TYR A 70 23.84 6.59 54.07
C TYR A 70 22.78 7.69 54.10
N ARG A 71 23.14 8.98 54.01
CA ARG A 71 22.13 10.06 53.97
C ARG A 71 22.18 10.82 52.66
N TYR A 72 22.60 12.08 52.70
CA TYR A 72 22.68 12.93 51.53
C TYR A 72 24.05 13.59 51.43
N ILE A 73 24.37 13.95 50.20
CA ILE A 73 25.57 14.65 49.77
C ILE A 73 25.12 15.99 49.18
N SER A 74 25.85 17.07 49.49
CA SER A 74 25.52 18.43 49.04
C SER A 74 26.78 19.25 48.85
N ALA A 75 27.03 19.73 47.65
CA ALA A 75 28.08 20.68 47.33
C ALA A 75 27.44 22.00 46.87
N GLY A 76 27.87 23.13 47.43
CA GLY A 76 27.47 24.46 46.93
C GLY A 76 28.26 24.90 45.68
N GLY A 77 28.90 23.95 45.03
CA GLY A 77 29.65 24.05 43.77
C GLY A 77 29.72 22.63 43.19
N TYR A 78 30.82 22.24 42.56
CA TYR A 78 30.97 20.88 42.02
C TYR A 78 30.95 19.77 43.08
N LEU A 79 30.28 18.66 42.76
CA LEU A 79 30.44 17.37 43.43
C LEU A 79 31.23 16.43 42.54
N ASP A 80 32.34 15.91 43.05
CA ASP A 80 33.23 14.96 42.37
C ASP A 80 33.41 13.70 43.23
N MET A 81 33.11 12.53 42.65
CA MET A 81 33.22 11.23 43.32
C MET A 81 33.90 10.19 42.43
N GLU A 82 34.95 9.55 42.93
CA GLU A 82 35.65 8.45 42.24
C GLU A 82 35.82 7.23 43.17
N ALA A 83 35.36 6.06 42.74
CA ALA A 83 35.49 4.80 43.49
C ALA A 83 35.28 3.54 42.61
N VAL A 84 35.41 2.36 43.22
CA VAL A 84 34.96 1.10 42.62
C VAL A 84 33.44 1.06 42.57
N ASP A 85 32.80 1.09 43.74
CA ASP A 85 31.34 1.17 43.89
C ASP A 85 30.96 2.42 44.66
N ILE A 86 29.94 3.14 44.18
CA ILE A 86 29.42 4.36 44.82
C ILE A 86 27.96 4.15 45.20
N THR A 87 27.67 4.22 46.50
CA THR A 87 26.31 4.08 47.04
C THR A 87 25.91 5.31 47.87
N VAL A 88 24.78 5.94 47.51
CA VAL A 88 24.22 7.08 48.25
C VAL A 88 22.74 6.86 48.60
N GLY A 89 22.38 7.18 49.83
CA GLY A 89 21.00 7.09 50.37
C GLY A 89 20.75 5.82 51.19
N ASP A 90 19.95 5.95 52.26
CA ASP A 90 19.67 4.85 53.20
C ASP A 90 18.59 3.88 52.70
N PHE A 91 18.60 2.69 53.28
CA PHE A 91 17.62 1.60 53.13
C PHE A 91 16.22 1.91 53.70
N VAL A 92 15.99 3.10 54.27
CA VAL A 92 14.77 3.44 55.01
C VAL A 92 14.02 4.58 54.30
N GLU A 93 12.93 4.24 53.62
CA GLU A 93 12.06 5.08 52.77
C GLU A 93 11.60 6.44 53.36
N GLU A 94 11.77 6.69 54.66
CA GLU A 94 11.17 7.85 55.35
C GLU A 94 12.05 9.12 55.39
N ILE A 95 13.32 9.07 54.96
CA ILE A 95 14.22 10.25 55.03
C ILE A 95 14.73 10.56 53.63
N GLY A 96 14.03 11.45 52.93
CA GLY A 96 14.48 12.00 51.64
C GLY A 96 15.96 12.40 51.71
N GLY A 97 16.76 11.73 50.89
CA GLY A 97 18.15 12.11 50.60
C GLY A 97 18.23 12.77 49.23
N PHE A 98 19.40 13.32 48.91
CA PHE A 98 19.74 13.85 47.59
C PHE A 98 21.26 13.76 47.41
N VAL A 99 21.68 13.71 46.15
CA VAL A 99 23.04 13.93 45.68
C VAL A 99 22.97 15.26 44.94
N GLU A 100 23.52 16.32 45.54
CA GLU A 100 23.38 17.69 45.05
C GLU A 100 24.76 18.32 44.81
N GLY A 101 24.90 18.98 43.66
CA GLY A 101 25.99 19.90 43.33
C GLY A 101 25.42 21.10 42.59
N ASP A 102 25.60 22.32 43.13
CA ASP A 102 25.02 23.52 42.51
C ASP A 102 25.59 23.76 41.09
N ASP A 103 26.92 23.68 40.93
CA ASP A 103 27.61 23.98 39.65
C ASP A 103 27.76 22.74 38.72
N GLY A 104 27.45 21.54 39.21
CA GLY A 104 27.58 20.29 38.47
C GLY A 104 27.93 19.06 39.33
N ILE A 105 27.71 17.88 38.77
CA ILE A 105 27.98 16.58 39.39
C ILE A 105 28.80 15.72 38.44
N ASP A 106 29.99 15.29 38.87
CA ASP A 106 30.85 14.31 38.20
C ASP A 106 30.95 13.05 39.08
N ILE A 107 30.57 11.89 38.55
CA ILE A 107 30.65 10.60 39.27
C ILE A 107 31.29 9.53 38.39
N TYR A 108 32.37 8.94 38.88
CA TYR A 108 33.10 7.86 38.21
C TYR A 108 33.13 6.62 39.11
N ALA A 109 32.31 5.61 38.79
CA ALA A 109 32.30 4.30 39.44
C ALA A 109 32.91 3.24 38.51
N SER A 110 33.97 2.54 38.92
CA SER A 110 34.55 1.49 38.06
C SER A 110 33.65 0.27 37.87
N HIS A 111 32.66 0.07 38.75
CA HIS A 111 31.61 -0.94 38.67
C HIS A 111 30.22 -0.28 38.73
N ASP A 112 29.65 -0.10 39.93
CA ASP A 112 28.24 0.31 40.07
C ASP A 112 28.09 1.68 40.72
N PHE A 113 27.17 2.49 40.18
CA PHE A 113 26.64 3.68 40.85
C PHE A 113 25.19 3.43 41.28
N MET A 114 24.92 3.59 42.58
CA MET A 114 23.59 3.43 43.15
C MET A 114 23.21 4.60 44.05
N ALA A 115 22.35 5.48 43.55
CA ALA A 115 21.65 6.48 44.35
C ALA A 115 20.21 6.02 44.61
N ARG A 116 19.86 5.82 45.88
CA ARG A 116 18.46 5.54 46.29
C ARG A 116 17.62 6.81 46.46
N CYS A 117 18.12 7.93 45.95
CA CYS A 117 17.58 9.26 46.18
C CYS A 117 17.68 10.10 44.90
N ALA A 118 17.36 11.40 44.99
CA ALA A 118 17.44 12.29 43.84
C ALA A 118 18.90 12.68 43.50
N LEU A 119 19.19 12.90 42.22
CA LEU A 119 20.40 13.57 41.71
C LEU A 119 19.96 14.93 41.18
N GLU A 120 20.53 16.01 41.72
CA GLU A 120 20.09 17.37 41.41
C GLU A 120 21.29 18.30 41.19
N SER A 121 21.35 18.90 40.01
CA SER A 121 22.27 19.98 39.68
C SER A 121 21.48 21.23 39.29
N TYR A 122 21.57 22.29 40.10
CA TYR A 122 20.68 23.46 39.99
C TYR A 122 21.17 24.55 39.03
N GLU A 123 22.46 24.60 38.71
CA GLU A 123 23.06 25.58 37.80
C GLU A 123 24.06 24.93 36.82
N GLY A 124 24.07 23.60 36.71
CA GLY A 124 25.06 22.88 35.89
C GLY A 124 24.61 21.49 35.43
N TYR A 125 25.56 20.70 34.94
CA TYR A 125 25.34 19.38 34.34
C TYR A 125 25.41 18.21 35.35
N ILE A 126 24.97 17.03 34.92
CA ILE A 126 25.21 15.74 35.59
C ILE A 126 25.96 14.82 34.62
N ASP A 127 27.15 14.38 35.00
CA ASP A 127 27.95 13.36 34.30
C ASP A 127 28.18 12.16 35.23
N VAL A 128 27.68 10.99 34.83
CA VAL A 128 27.82 9.73 35.60
C VAL A 128 28.33 8.61 34.69
N GLU A 129 29.51 8.09 35.00
CA GLU A 129 30.06 6.90 34.36
C GLU A 129 30.13 5.72 35.35
N ALA A 130 29.59 4.57 34.95
CA ALA A 130 29.67 3.32 35.69
C ALA A 130 30.15 2.18 34.78
N GLY A 131 31.14 1.40 35.24
CA GLY A 131 31.66 0.25 34.48
C GLY A 131 30.64 -0.88 34.27
N HIS A 132 29.60 -0.96 35.11
CA HIS A 132 28.48 -1.89 35.02
C HIS A 132 27.15 -1.13 35.06
N ASP A 133 26.54 -0.91 36.24
CA ASP A 133 25.15 -0.42 36.33
C ASP A 133 25.05 1.00 36.92
N ILE A 134 24.11 1.79 36.40
CA ILE A 134 23.67 3.07 36.97
C ILE A 134 22.24 2.90 37.50
N TYR A 135 22.04 3.21 38.78
CA TYR A 135 20.72 3.26 39.41
C TYR A 135 20.49 4.59 40.12
N ALA A 136 19.42 5.29 39.76
CA ALA A 136 18.91 6.45 40.50
C ALA A 136 17.43 6.26 40.81
N GLY A 137 17.08 6.05 42.07
CA GLY A 137 15.70 5.79 42.48
C GLY A 137 14.80 7.03 42.57
N GLY A 138 15.40 8.23 42.66
CA GLY A 138 14.69 9.50 42.76
C GLY A 138 14.53 10.22 41.43
N TYR A 139 14.39 11.55 41.51
CA TYR A 139 14.45 12.45 40.36
C TYR A 139 15.91 12.63 39.92
N VAL A 140 16.14 12.79 38.62
CA VAL A 140 17.41 13.22 38.06
C VAL A 140 17.15 14.54 37.36
N TYR A 141 17.79 15.61 37.81
CA TYR A 141 17.55 16.96 37.30
C TYR A 141 18.87 17.69 37.11
N ALA A 142 19.09 18.24 35.92
CA ALA A 142 20.16 19.17 35.63
C ALA A 142 19.58 20.42 34.96
N ASP A 143 20.07 21.59 35.37
CA ASP A 143 19.77 22.84 34.66
C ASP A 143 20.45 22.87 33.28
N GLU A 144 21.58 22.19 33.10
CA GLU A 144 22.25 21.99 31.81
C GLU A 144 22.01 20.56 31.28
N SER A 145 23.08 19.82 30.94
CA SER A 145 23.02 18.49 30.32
C SER A 145 23.03 17.35 31.33
N ILE A 146 22.47 16.21 30.95
CA ILE A 146 22.60 14.93 31.65
C ILE A 146 23.29 13.94 30.72
N ASP A 147 24.47 13.46 31.12
CA ASP A 147 25.22 12.39 30.49
C ASP A 147 25.34 11.21 31.46
N MET A 148 24.85 10.03 31.06
CA MET A 148 25.00 8.80 31.84
C MET A 148 25.48 7.65 30.97
N LEU A 149 26.62 7.06 31.34
CA LEU A 149 27.25 5.94 30.65
C LEU A 149 27.38 4.74 31.58
N ALA A 150 26.68 3.66 31.26
CA ALA A 150 26.78 2.38 31.94
C ALA A 150 27.35 1.30 31.01
N GLY A 151 28.20 0.42 31.54
CA GLY A 151 28.64 -0.77 30.81
C GLY A 151 27.52 -1.76 30.54
N ASN A 152 26.57 -1.88 31.47
CA ASN A 152 25.42 -2.79 31.42
C ASN A 152 24.10 -2.01 31.46
N ASP A 153 23.45 -1.81 32.62
CA ASP A 153 22.09 -1.24 32.68
C ASP A 153 22.04 0.20 33.23
N ILE A 154 21.10 1.01 32.73
CA ILE A 154 20.69 2.29 33.33
C ILE A 154 19.24 2.17 33.80
N THR A 155 19.00 2.38 35.10
CA THR A 155 17.65 2.38 35.69
C THR A 155 17.38 3.67 36.47
N LEU A 156 16.44 4.47 35.99
CA LEU A 156 16.06 5.76 36.59
C LEU A 156 14.60 5.69 37.05
N GLY A 157 14.38 5.96 38.34
CA GLY A 157 13.18 5.50 39.05
C GLY A 157 11.93 6.34 38.86
N LYS A 158 12.06 7.68 38.77
CA LYS A 158 10.91 8.59 38.67
C LYS A 158 10.90 9.41 37.39
N TYR A 159 11.72 10.45 37.34
CA TYR A 159 11.73 11.43 36.27
C TYR A 159 13.14 11.97 36.05
N VAL A 160 13.43 12.30 34.80
CA VAL A 160 14.74 12.74 34.31
C VAL A 160 14.53 13.99 33.47
N GLU A 161 15.20 15.09 33.84
CA GLU A 161 15.09 16.40 33.17
C GLU A 161 16.44 17.05 32.96
N ALA A 162 16.74 17.32 31.69
CA ALA A 162 17.76 18.27 31.27
C ALA A 162 17.05 19.54 30.80
N TYR A 163 17.26 20.67 31.48
CA TYR A 163 16.55 21.91 31.16
C TYR A 163 17.18 22.60 29.93
N ASP A 164 18.35 23.23 30.08
CA ASP A 164 19.06 24.00 29.04
C ASP A 164 20.21 23.18 28.41
N GLY A 165 19.94 21.91 28.10
CA GLY A 165 20.96 20.99 27.58
C GLY A 165 20.41 19.66 27.08
N HIS A 166 21.31 18.75 26.71
CA HIS A 166 20.94 17.44 26.16
C HIS A 166 20.72 16.38 27.24
N LEU A 167 19.97 15.34 26.89
CA LEU A 167 19.77 14.14 27.72
C LEU A 167 20.34 12.91 27.01
N PHE A 168 21.54 12.49 27.39
CA PHE A 168 22.25 11.35 26.81
C PHE A 168 22.36 10.20 27.80
N LEU A 169 21.69 9.09 27.49
CA LEU A 169 21.78 7.85 28.28
C LEU A 169 22.37 6.75 27.39
N THR A 170 23.47 6.13 27.81
CA THR A 170 24.13 5.03 27.09
C THR A 170 24.36 3.83 27.99
N ALA A 171 23.62 2.75 27.73
CA ALA A 171 23.81 1.42 28.30
C ALA A 171 24.49 0.53 27.25
N THR A 172 25.79 0.26 27.39
CA THR A 172 26.58 -0.33 26.29
C THR A 172 26.17 -1.76 25.94
N GLU A 173 25.98 -2.61 26.95
CA GLU A 173 25.57 -4.02 26.76
C GLU A 173 24.12 -4.28 27.16
N GLY A 174 23.57 -3.50 28.10
CA GLY A 174 22.25 -3.75 28.72
C GLY A 174 21.16 -2.79 28.27
N SER A 175 20.20 -2.56 29.14
CA SER A 175 18.96 -1.83 28.87
C SER A 175 18.91 -0.46 29.54
N ILE A 176 18.09 0.44 29.00
CA ILE A 176 17.70 1.69 29.65
C ILE A 176 16.24 1.59 30.08
N THR A 177 15.97 1.80 31.36
CA THR A 177 14.62 1.84 31.93
C THR A 177 14.39 3.15 32.69
N VAL A 178 13.36 3.91 32.33
CA VAL A 178 13.03 5.18 32.99
C VAL A 178 11.57 5.24 33.46
N GLY A 179 11.36 5.58 34.73
CA GLY A 179 10.09 5.98 35.33
C GLY A 179 9.15 4.87 35.79
N GLY A 180 9.44 3.59 35.50
CA GLY A 180 8.54 2.47 35.84
C GLY A 180 7.11 2.60 35.28
N LEU A 181 6.26 1.59 35.44
CA LEU A 181 4.88 1.59 34.90
C LEU A 181 3.82 2.15 35.87
N GLU A 182 4.13 2.36 37.16
CA GLU A 182 3.12 2.75 38.16
C GLU A 182 3.00 4.27 38.33
N ARG A 183 1.80 4.80 38.03
CA ARG A 183 1.42 6.19 38.24
C ARG A 183 0.99 6.39 39.70
N ASP A 184 1.80 7.05 40.52
CA ASP A 184 1.27 7.63 41.77
C ASP A 184 0.69 9.01 41.44
N SER A 185 -0.58 9.24 41.79
CA SER A 185 -1.42 10.31 41.21
C SER A 185 -1.31 11.67 41.90
N ASP A 186 -0.39 11.84 42.85
CA ASP A 186 -0.40 12.97 43.79
C ASP A 186 0.86 13.87 43.75
N GLU A 187 1.81 13.62 42.84
CA GLU A 187 3.00 14.47 42.65
C GLU A 187 2.74 15.55 41.57
N PRO A 188 3.34 16.75 41.69
CA PRO A 188 3.12 17.84 40.74
C PRO A 188 3.42 17.37 39.31
N VAL A 189 2.44 17.55 38.43
CA VAL A 189 2.55 17.27 37.00
C VAL A 189 3.57 18.24 36.41
N HIS A 190 4.82 17.81 36.26
CA HIS A 190 5.74 18.41 35.31
C HIS A 190 5.17 18.13 33.91
N LYS A 191 5.12 19.17 33.07
CA LYS A 191 4.36 19.15 31.81
C LYS A 191 4.89 18.15 30.77
N GLY A 192 6.06 17.53 30.97
CA GLY A 192 6.75 16.68 29.98
C GLY A 192 6.79 15.16 30.24
N GLY A 193 6.20 14.62 31.30
CA GLY A 193 6.30 13.15 31.58
C GLY A 193 7.70 12.70 32.04
N PRO A 194 8.01 11.40 32.24
CA PRO A 194 9.20 10.92 32.97
C PRO A 194 10.56 11.15 32.30
N LEU A 195 10.60 11.48 31.01
CA LEU A 195 11.80 11.88 30.27
C LEU A 195 11.53 13.25 29.64
N TYR A 196 12.32 14.26 29.98
CA TYR A 196 12.15 15.63 29.51
C TYR A 196 13.50 16.25 29.12
N ALA A 197 13.59 16.82 27.92
CA ALA A 197 14.68 17.68 27.48
C ALA A 197 14.09 18.97 26.91
N SER A 198 14.42 20.16 27.43
CA SER A 198 13.71 21.41 27.07
C SER A 198 14.41 22.29 26.02
N ASP A 199 15.74 22.20 25.90
CA ASP A 199 16.51 22.92 24.88
C ASP A 199 17.73 22.07 24.48
N GLY A 200 17.47 20.87 23.95
CA GLY A 200 18.52 19.94 23.56
C GLY A 200 18.04 18.55 23.14
N ASP A 201 18.95 17.83 22.49
CA ASP A 201 18.66 16.49 21.97
C ASP A 201 18.46 15.47 23.11
N MET A 202 17.52 14.56 22.93
CA MET A 202 17.39 13.34 23.73
C MET A 202 17.96 12.17 22.95
N ILE A 203 19.06 11.59 23.43
CA ILE A 203 19.71 10.43 22.79
C ILE A 203 19.80 9.27 23.79
N LEU A 204 19.14 8.17 23.45
CA LEU A 204 19.12 6.96 24.25
C LEU A 204 19.74 5.80 23.47
N ASN A 205 20.84 5.23 23.96
CA ASN A 205 21.54 4.11 23.32
C ASN A 205 21.62 2.92 24.28
N ALA A 206 21.02 1.79 23.93
CA ALA A 206 21.04 0.56 24.73
C ALA A 206 21.61 -0.62 23.93
N GLY A 207 22.31 -1.54 24.58
CA GLY A 207 22.71 -2.82 24.00
C GLY A 207 21.52 -3.75 23.81
N GLU A 208 20.53 -3.70 24.71
CA GLU A 208 19.32 -4.52 24.67
C GLU A 208 18.05 -3.69 24.44
N ASP A 209 17.36 -3.21 25.48
CA ASP A 209 16.06 -2.56 25.35
C ASP A 209 16.09 -1.08 25.78
N ILE A 210 15.17 -0.26 25.23
CA ILE A 210 14.77 1.02 25.83
C ILE A 210 13.31 0.92 26.27
N ILE A 211 13.04 1.23 27.54
CA ILE A 211 11.71 1.15 28.13
C ILE A 211 11.42 2.45 28.89
N PHE A 212 10.39 3.17 28.47
CA PHE A 212 9.91 4.36 29.15
C PHE A 212 8.41 4.56 28.94
N LYS A 213 7.81 5.37 29.82
CA LYS A 213 6.37 5.61 29.77
C LYS A 213 6.00 6.80 28.88
N THR A 214 6.60 7.97 29.05
CA THR A 214 6.50 9.03 28.04
C THR A 214 7.83 9.75 27.91
N ALA A 215 8.11 10.28 26.74
CA ALA A 215 9.25 11.15 26.49
C ALA A 215 8.78 12.44 25.85
N PHE A 216 9.37 13.55 26.27
CA PHE A 216 9.03 14.88 25.80
C PHE A 216 10.32 15.65 25.50
N VAL A 217 10.37 16.24 24.30
CA VAL A 217 11.49 17.07 23.87
C VAL A 217 10.92 18.40 23.39
N GLU A 218 11.43 19.52 23.92
CA GLU A 218 11.23 20.86 23.36
C GLU A 218 12.53 21.27 22.67
N ASN A 219 12.44 21.89 21.50
CA ASN A 219 13.59 22.47 20.78
C ASN A 219 14.82 21.53 20.61
N GLY A 220 14.63 20.21 20.56
CA GLY A 220 15.66 19.22 20.28
C GLY A 220 15.19 18.03 19.42
N SER A 221 16.13 17.20 18.99
CA SER A 221 15.85 15.93 18.29
C SER A 221 15.66 14.78 19.30
N MET A 222 14.94 13.74 18.88
CA MET A 222 14.81 12.51 19.67
C MET A 222 15.38 11.31 18.92
N ILE A 223 16.41 10.68 19.49
CA ILE A 223 17.11 9.54 18.88
C ILE A 223 17.16 8.37 19.88
N MET A 224 16.74 7.17 19.45
CA MET A 224 16.75 5.98 20.31
C MET A 224 17.26 4.73 19.57
N ASN A 225 18.36 4.12 20.06
CA ASN A 225 19.06 2.95 19.46
C ASN A 225 19.23 1.75 20.44
N ALA A 226 18.94 0.51 20.04
CA ALA A 226 18.87 -0.81 20.76
C ALA A 226 19.36 -1.91 19.86
N GLY A 227 20.01 -2.90 20.49
CA GLY A 227 20.11 -4.23 19.91
C GLY A 227 18.80 -5.04 19.86
N ARG A 228 17.84 -4.86 20.78
CA ARG A 228 16.57 -5.58 20.83
C ARG A 228 15.32 -4.68 20.66
N ASP A 229 14.65 -4.22 21.71
CA ASP A 229 13.32 -3.61 21.60
C ASP A 229 13.27 -2.12 22.04
N ILE A 230 12.34 -1.34 21.48
CA ILE A 230 11.81 -0.10 22.09
C ILE A 230 10.39 -0.38 22.58
N LEU A 231 10.13 -0.10 23.85
CA LEU A 231 8.78 0.04 24.39
C LEU A 231 8.57 1.46 24.92
N ALA A 232 7.82 2.26 24.15
CA ALA A 232 7.45 3.62 24.50
C ALA A 232 5.97 3.67 24.89
N GLY A 233 5.66 4.22 26.05
CA GLY A 233 4.26 4.44 26.41
C GLY A 233 3.61 5.52 25.54
N GLY A 234 4.30 6.62 25.22
CA GLY A 234 3.91 7.68 24.28
C GLY A 234 5.06 8.67 24.08
N MET A 235 5.04 9.47 23.02
CA MET A 235 6.11 10.41 22.69
C MET A 235 5.52 11.75 22.27
N VAL A 236 6.11 12.85 22.72
CA VAL A 236 5.68 14.19 22.33
C VAL A 236 6.90 15.03 21.99
N ILE A 237 6.84 15.76 20.88
CA ILE A 237 7.82 16.80 20.56
C ILE A 237 7.05 18.08 20.30
N ASP A 238 7.18 19.04 21.22
CA ASP A 238 6.60 20.38 21.12
C ASP A 238 7.67 21.28 20.50
N ASP A 239 7.60 21.44 19.19
CA ASP A 239 8.58 22.20 18.43
C ASP A 239 7.94 23.44 17.80
N TYR A 240 8.62 24.57 17.93
CA TYR A 240 8.27 25.85 17.30
C TYR A 240 9.17 26.17 16.10
N TYR A 241 10.16 25.32 15.78
CA TYR A 241 11.18 25.58 14.77
C TYR A 241 11.49 24.35 13.88
N GLU A 242 11.00 24.35 12.63
CA GLU A 242 11.30 23.40 11.54
C GLU A 242 12.59 22.55 11.66
N GLY A 243 12.46 21.22 11.66
CA GLY A 243 13.47 20.31 11.10
C GLY A 243 14.29 19.43 12.06
N MET A 244 13.76 18.97 13.19
CA MET A 244 14.51 18.11 14.13
C MET A 244 14.02 16.66 14.16
N PRO A 245 14.75 15.71 13.55
CA PRO A 245 14.22 14.38 13.26
C PRO A 245 13.98 13.52 14.50
N ILE A 246 12.97 12.66 14.41
CA ILE A 246 12.77 11.54 15.33
C ILE A 246 13.32 10.28 14.67
N TYR A 247 14.35 9.70 15.28
CA TYR A 247 14.95 8.46 14.78
C TYR A 247 14.88 7.36 15.82
N LEU A 248 14.04 6.36 15.55
CA LEU A 248 13.92 5.15 16.35
C LEU A 248 14.42 3.96 15.52
N ASP A 249 15.63 3.46 15.78
CA ASP A 249 16.25 2.38 14.98
C ASP A 249 16.70 1.21 15.84
N LYS A 250 15.93 0.10 15.83
CA LYS A 250 16.17 -1.04 16.73
C LYS A 250 15.90 -2.41 16.10
N GLY A 251 16.77 -3.38 16.41
CA GLY A 251 16.88 -4.72 15.77
C GLY A 251 15.77 -5.74 16.06
N GLY A 252 14.79 -5.41 16.88
CA GLY A 252 13.65 -6.24 17.25
C GLY A 252 12.33 -5.54 17.00
N ARG A 253 11.61 -5.19 18.06
CA ARG A 253 10.27 -4.59 18.00
C ARG A 253 10.28 -3.15 18.49
N LEU A 254 9.56 -2.29 17.78
CA LEU A 254 9.16 -0.96 18.22
C LEU A 254 7.68 -0.99 18.58
N GLU A 255 7.34 -0.68 19.83
CA GLU A 255 5.96 -0.53 20.29
C GLU A 255 5.74 0.83 20.94
N VAL A 256 4.82 1.62 20.39
CA VAL A 256 4.33 2.90 20.93
C VAL A 256 2.87 2.73 21.35
N THR A 257 2.59 2.72 22.66
CA THR A 257 1.28 2.24 23.17
C THR A 257 0.21 3.32 23.40
N ALA A 258 0.57 4.59 23.34
CA ALA A 258 -0.32 5.74 23.53
C ALA A 258 -0.14 6.74 22.39
N ASP A 259 -1.03 7.71 22.37
CA ASP A 259 -1.08 8.74 21.35
C ASP A 259 0.19 9.59 21.41
N SER A 260 0.73 9.92 20.25
CA SER A 260 1.98 10.67 20.10
C SER A 260 1.79 11.84 19.15
N GLU A 261 2.31 13.00 19.54
CA GLU A 261 2.13 14.28 18.86
C GLU A 261 3.51 14.86 18.55
N PHE A 262 3.71 15.21 17.29
CA PHE A 262 4.98 15.70 16.76
C PHE A 262 4.72 17.00 16.00
N GLY A 263 5.47 18.05 16.33
CA GLY A 263 5.41 19.34 15.63
C GLY A 263 5.99 19.28 14.20
N GLU A 264 6.78 20.28 13.84
CA GLU A 264 7.37 20.43 12.49
C GLU A 264 8.60 19.53 12.25
N THR A 265 8.41 18.20 12.25
CA THR A 265 9.50 17.22 12.16
C THR A 265 9.24 16.00 11.26
N GLU A 266 10.33 15.44 10.70
CA GLU A 266 10.35 14.11 10.11
C GLU A 266 10.41 13.01 11.19
N MET A 267 9.53 12.02 11.10
CA MET A 267 9.57 10.81 11.91
C MET A 267 10.06 9.62 11.09
N THR A 268 11.18 9.02 11.51
CA THR A 268 11.69 7.77 10.96
C THR A 268 11.66 6.66 12.01
N LEU A 269 10.86 5.63 11.74
CA LEU A 269 10.70 4.43 12.53
C LEU A 269 11.28 3.24 11.79
N THR A 270 12.29 2.58 12.35
CA THR A 270 12.89 1.37 11.79
C THR A 270 12.91 0.25 12.82
N ALA A 271 12.33 -0.91 12.47
CA ALA A 271 12.36 -2.10 13.31
C ALA A 271 12.86 -3.34 12.57
N GLY A 272 13.80 -4.08 13.18
CA GLY A 272 14.30 -5.36 12.67
C GLY A 272 13.29 -6.51 12.72
N ARG A 273 12.09 -6.28 13.28
CA ARG A 273 10.96 -7.22 13.29
C ARG A 273 9.63 -6.50 13.10
N ASP A 274 9.07 -5.91 14.16
CA ASP A 274 7.69 -5.39 14.13
C ASP A 274 7.64 -3.93 14.56
N ILE A 275 6.83 -3.13 13.88
CA ILE A 275 6.39 -1.80 14.34
C ILE A 275 4.94 -1.92 14.77
N SER A 276 4.62 -1.40 15.95
CA SER A 276 3.24 -1.22 16.39
C SER A 276 3.10 0.14 17.04
N PHE A 277 2.20 0.97 16.55
CA PHE A 277 1.86 2.23 17.21
C PHE A 277 0.35 2.46 17.23
N LYS A 278 -0.11 3.21 18.23
CA LYS A 278 -1.53 3.48 18.47
C LYS A 278 -2.05 4.58 17.53
N SER A 279 -1.47 5.77 17.66
CA SER A 279 -1.69 6.92 16.79
C SER A 279 -0.40 7.74 16.69
N ALA A 280 -0.21 8.41 15.56
CA ALA A 280 0.86 9.38 15.36
C ALA A 280 0.30 10.59 14.60
N TYR A 281 0.52 11.78 15.12
CA TYR A 281 0.18 13.05 14.47
C TYR A 281 1.46 13.84 14.22
N ILE A 282 1.72 14.20 12.97
CA ILE A 282 2.86 15.02 12.55
C ILE A 282 2.33 16.29 11.88
N GLU A 283 2.66 17.46 12.43
CA GLU A 283 2.15 18.74 11.93
C GLU A 283 2.79 19.12 10.59
N HIS A 284 4.13 19.08 10.48
CA HIS A 284 4.85 19.37 9.23
C HIS A 284 6.06 18.45 9.08
N GLY A 285 5.96 17.39 8.27
CA GLY A 285 7.10 16.51 7.95
C GLY A 285 6.71 15.07 7.67
N ASP A 286 7.64 14.30 7.08
CA ASP A 286 7.36 12.94 6.62
C ASP A 286 7.23 11.94 7.79
N LEU A 287 6.30 11.00 7.69
CA LEU A 287 6.37 9.74 8.43
C LEU A 287 6.96 8.65 7.54
N THR A 288 8.07 8.06 7.95
CA THR A 288 8.59 6.83 7.35
C THR A 288 8.67 5.72 8.40
N ALA A 289 7.87 4.66 8.22
CA ALA A 289 7.91 3.48 9.06
C ALA A 289 8.29 2.23 8.23
N THR A 290 9.42 1.62 8.58
CA THR A 290 9.93 0.41 7.92
C THR A 290 10.12 -0.72 8.93
N ALA A 291 9.45 -1.85 8.70
CA ALA A 291 9.57 -3.06 9.51
C ALA A 291 10.02 -4.26 8.65
N GLU A 292 10.94 -5.08 9.17
CA GLU A 292 11.35 -6.31 8.48
C GLU A 292 10.24 -7.37 8.42
N GLN A 293 9.35 -7.41 9.41
CA GLN A 293 8.17 -8.30 9.44
C GLN A 293 6.90 -7.47 9.33
N ASN A 294 6.31 -7.01 10.43
CA ASN A 294 4.94 -6.49 10.42
C ASN A 294 4.85 -5.03 10.84
N ILE A 295 3.89 -4.31 10.28
CA ILE A 295 3.42 -3.03 10.79
C ILE A 295 1.98 -3.21 11.28
N THR A 296 1.71 -2.81 12.52
CA THR A 296 0.35 -2.82 13.10
C THR A 296 -0.04 -1.43 13.57
N LEU A 297 -1.08 -0.88 12.96
CA LEU A 297 -1.69 0.38 13.36
C LEU A 297 -2.87 0.09 14.27
N ARG A 298 -2.86 0.60 15.51
CA ARG A 298 -3.85 0.29 16.56
C ARG A 298 -4.65 1.54 16.98
N GLY A 299 -5.63 1.97 16.18
CA GLY A 299 -6.56 3.01 16.64
C GLY A 299 -7.44 2.52 17.79
N ASP A 300 -7.74 3.38 18.77
CA ASP A 300 -8.80 3.14 19.77
C ASP A 300 -9.88 4.22 19.58
N VAL A 301 -11.02 3.86 18.99
CA VAL A 301 -12.18 4.74 18.84
C VAL A 301 -12.94 4.79 20.17
N THR A 302 -12.35 5.44 21.19
CA THR A 302 -13.09 5.83 22.38
C THR A 302 -13.50 7.29 22.27
N GLY A 303 -14.73 7.48 21.75
CA GLY A 303 -15.28 8.79 21.46
C GLY A 303 -15.04 9.84 22.55
N ASN A 304 -14.55 10.99 22.10
CA ASN A 304 -14.28 12.25 22.82
C ASN A 304 -12.79 12.61 22.99
N CYS A 305 -12.06 12.69 21.87
CA CYS A 305 -10.97 13.63 21.64
C CYS A 305 -10.92 14.00 20.15
N ASP A 306 -10.42 15.19 19.84
CA ASP A 306 -10.38 15.81 18.50
C ASP A 306 -9.49 15.08 17.46
N TYR A 307 -8.95 13.90 17.80
CA TYR A 307 -8.10 13.08 16.92
C TYR A 307 -8.51 11.61 17.01
N ASP A 308 -9.41 11.19 16.12
CA ASP A 308 -9.72 9.77 15.84
C ASP A 308 -8.73 9.19 14.80
N THR A 309 -7.67 9.95 14.45
CA THR A 309 -6.69 9.64 13.41
C THR A 309 -5.62 8.65 13.87
N VAL A 310 -5.30 7.68 13.00
CA VAL A 310 -4.25 6.68 13.24
C VAL A 310 -2.87 7.17 12.78
N VAL A 311 -2.76 7.85 11.63
CA VAL A 311 -1.52 8.51 11.17
C VAL A 311 -1.84 9.79 10.41
N GLU A 312 -1.33 10.93 10.86
CA GLU A 312 -1.42 12.17 10.09
C GLU A 312 -0.03 12.73 9.82
N SER A 313 0.17 13.25 8.60
CA SER A 313 1.30 14.11 8.26
C SER A 313 0.73 15.28 7.48
N ALA A 314 0.49 16.42 8.15
CA ALA A 314 -0.35 17.46 7.58
C ALA A 314 0.28 18.10 6.32
N ASN A 315 1.62 18.10 6.22
CA ASN A 315 2.38 18.70 5.12
C ASN A 315 3.51 17.82 4.55
N GLY A 316 3.51 16.52 4.83
CA GLY A 316 4.57 15.59 4.39
C GLY A 316 4.02 14.25 3.88
N ASP A 317 4.94 13.37 3.48
CA ASP A 317 4.61 12.05 2.97
C ASP A 317 4.43 11.04 4.10
N VAL A 318 3.47 10.13 3.95
CA VAL A 318 3.31 8.94 4.81
C VAL A 318 3.80 7.70 4.08
N ARG A 319 4.85 7.06 4.58
CA ARG A 319 5.45 5.84 3.98
C ARG A 319 5.47 4.70 4.98
N LEU A 320 4.69 3.67 4.71
CA LEU A 320 4.63 2.42 5.49
C LEU A 320 5.16 1.27 4.63
N ARG A 321 6.21 0.59 5.11
CA ARG A 321 6.81 -0.54 4.39
C ARG A 321 7.08 -1.74 5.30
N ALA A 322 6.41 -2.85 5.02
CA ALA A 322 6.69 -4.15 5.62
C ALA A 322 7.43 -5.03 4.61
N VAL A 323 8.66 -5.45 4.95
CA VAL A 323 9.52 -6.18 3.99
C VAL A 323 9.09 -7.64 3.83
N ASN A 324 8.96 -8.38 4.94
CA ASN A 324 8.67 -9.82 4.92
C ASN A 324 7.35 -10.22 5.57
N GLY A 325 6.56 -9.26 6.06
CA GLY A 325 5.29 -9.54 6.72
C GLY A 325 4.22 -8.53 6.35
N ASP A 326 3.21 -8.44 7.20
CA ASP A 326 1.94 -7.82 6.86
C ASP A 326 1.84 -6.38 7.38
N ILE A 327 1.02 -5.58 6.71
CA ILE A 327 0.53 -4.30 7.23
C ILE A 327 -0.92 -4.51 7.67
N SER A 328 -1.16 -4.29 8.96
CA SER A 328 -2.48 -4.47 9.58
C SER A 328 -3.01 -3.14 10.11
N ILE A 329 -4.21 -2.76 9.68
CA ILE A 329 -4.88 -1.52 10.07
C ILE A 329 -6.10 -1.87 10.92
N ALA A 330 -5.97 -1.80 12.25
CA ALA A 330 -7.03 -2.20 13.19
C ALA A 330 -8.20 -1.19 13.25
N GLU A 331 -9.38 -1.67 13.62
CA GLU A 331 -10.68 -0.96 13.58
C GLU A 331 -10.61 0.50 14.09
N GLY A 332 -10.89 1.44 13.19
CA GLY A 332 -10.96 2.89 13.41
C GLY A 332 -10.83 3.63 12.08
N TYR A 333 -11.18 4.91 12.02
CA TYR A 333 -10.91 5.73 10.83
C TYR A 333 -9.40 5.95 10.75
N ALA A 334 -8.70 5.10 10.00
CA ALA A 334 -7.32 5.38 9.65
C ALA A 334 -7.35 6.43 8.55
N ILE A 335 -7.17 7.68 8.94
CA ILE A 335 -6.69 8.74 8.06
C ILE A 335 -5.20 8.53 7.93
N LEU A 336 -4.69 8.52 6.70
CA LEU A 336 -3.27 8.47 6.36
C LEU A 336 -3.08 9.62 5.36
N GLY A 337 -2.28 10.64 5.71
CA GLY A 337 -1.96 11.79 4.85
C GLY A 337 -2.31 13.18 5.41
N GLY A 338 -2.30 14.20 4.53
CA GLY A 338 -2.36 15.66 4.76
C GLY A 338 -3.54 16.24 5.57
N GLU A 339 -3.48 17.55 5.85
CA GLU A 339 -4.29 18.27 6.85
C GLU A 339 -5.79 17.92 6.86
N PHE A 340 -6.24 17.48 8.03
CA PHE A 340 -7.62 17.16 8.34
C PHE A 340 -8.56 18.39 8.30
N GLY A 341 -9.37 18.48 7.24
CA GLY A 341 -10.60 19.26 7.28
C GLY A 341 -11.74 18.46 7.91
N PHE A 342 -12.01 18.64 9.21
CA PHE A 342 -13.10 18.02 9.97
C PHE A 342 -14.32 17.61 9.11
N HIS A 343 -14.53 16.30 8.94
CA HIS A 343 -15.77 15.73 8.39
C HIS A 343 -16.67 15.23 9.53
N PRO A 344 -17.73 15.96 9.92
CA PRO A 344 -18.85 15.34 10.61
C PRO A 344 -19.82 14.79 9.56
N ILE A 345 -20.10 13.50 9.58
CA ILE A 345 -21.34 13.02 8.96
C ILE A 345 -22.50 13.74 9.70
N ALA A 346 -23.11 14.69 8.97
CA ALA A 346 -24.22 15.60 9.29
C ALA A 346 -23.90 17.04 9.81
N SER A 347 -23.96 17.94 8.82
CA SER A 347 -24.44 19.35 8.79
C SER A 347 -23.47 20.51 9.05
N ASP A 348 -23.19 21.22 7.94
CA ASP A 348 -22.64 22.59 7.75
C ASP A 348 -21.11 22.70 7.50
N TYR A 349 -20.69 22.40 6.25
CA TYR A 349 -19.35 22.65 5.70
C TYR A 349 -19.06 24.14 5.41
N TYR A 350 -17.78 24.51 5.48
CA TYR A 350 -17.14 25.50 4.58
C TYR A 350 -15.67 25.14 4.27
N MET A 351 -15.39 25.05 2.96
CA MET A 351 -14.17 25.22 2.13
C MET A 351 -12.75 24.91 2.66
N PHE A 352 -11.98 24.13 1.87
CA PHE A 352 -10.54 23.83 2.02
C PHE A 352 -9.77 23.92 0.69
N GLU A 353 -8.49 24.31 0.79
CA GLU A 353 -7.37 24.18 -0.18
C GLU A 353 -6.25 23.42 0.55
N ALA A 354 -5.54 22.48 -0.11
CA ALA A 354 -4.61 21.51 0.50
C ALA A 354 -3.17 21.58 -0.10
N HIS A 355 -2.14 21.44 0.74
CA HIS A 355 -0.72 21.43 0.34
C HIS A 355 0.05 20.43 1.24
N GLY A 356 0.84 19.47 0.72
CA GLY A 356 1.65 18.63 1.62
C GLY A 356 2.48 17.50 0.99
N GLY A 357 1.91 16.28 0.92
CA GLY A 357 2.58 15.06 0.45
C GLY A 357 1.62 13.89 0.22
N GLY A 358 2.14 12.75 -0.25
CA GLY A 358 1.41 11.54 -0.63
C GLY A 358 1.51 10.39 0.39
N VAL A 359 0.84 9.28 0.10
CA VAL A 359 0.74 8.09 0.95
C VAL A 359 1.20 6.83 0.23
N SER A 360 2.14 6.11 0.83
CA SER A 360 2.68 4.85 0.32
C SER A 360 2.51 3.74 1.38
N ILE A 361 1.83 2.65 1.01
CA ILE A 361 1.61 1.47 1.86
C ILE A 361 2.06 0.22 1.08
N ILE A 362 3.20 -0.33 1.45
CA ILE A 362 3.83 -1.44 0.70
C ILE A 362 4.11 -2.61 1.62
N ALA A 363 3.40 -3.72 1.41
CA ALA A 363 3.72 -5.02 1.98
C ALA A 363 4.46 -5.86 0.92
N ASP A 364 5.79 -5.91 1.00
CA ASP A 364 6.62 -6.43 -0.08
C ASP A 364 6.42 -7.93 -0.32
N ASN A 365 6.28 -8.69 0.76
CA ASN A 365 6.05 -10.14 0.77
C ASN A 365 4.87 -10.57 1.67
N GLY A 366 4.07 -9.62 2.16
CA GLY A 366 2.90 -9.89 2.99
C GLY A 366 1.62 -9.21 2.49
N LYS A 367 0.60 -9.20 3.33
CA LYS A 367 -0.73 -8.66 3.03
C LYS A 367 -0.93 -7.28 3.61
N ILE A 368 -1.91 -6.56 3.07
CA ILE A 368 -2.46 -5.33 3.64
C ILE A 368 -3.93 -5.61 3.98
N TYR A 369 -4.30 -5.53 5.26
CA TYR A 369 -5.65 -5.91 5.71
C TYR A 369 -6.10 -5.21 7.00
N SER A 370 -7.41 -5.21 7.26
CA SER A 370 -7.96 -4.85 8.57
C SER A 370 -8.26 -6.10 9.41
N PRO A 371 -7.65 -6.27 10.60
CA PRO A 371 -7.99 -7.36 11.51
C PRO A 371 -9.50 -7.38 11.82
N GLY A 372 -10.13 -8.55 11.70
CA GLY A 372 -11.57 -8.71 11.94
C GLY A 372 -12.47 -8.48 10.71
N GLY A 373 -11.90 -8.03 9.58
CA GLY A 373 -12.58 -8.06 8.30
C GLY A 373 -12.82 -9.49 7.80
N ASP A 374 -13.90 -9.69 7.03
CA ASP A 374 -14.04 -10.92 6.26
C ASP A 374 -12.96 -10.93 5.16
N ASP A 375 -12.23 -12.04 5.04
CA ASP A 375 -11.32 -12.32 3.92
C ASP A 375 -10.20 -11.28 3.66
N ASP A 376 -9.58 -10.76 4.73
CA ASP A 376 -8.46 -9.82 4.68
C ASP A 376 -8.80 -8.44 4.04
N THR A 377 -10.09 -8.07 3.95
CA THR A 377 -10.53 -6.78 3.43
C THR A 377 -10.13 -5.59 4.32
N LEU A 378 -9.66 -4.52 3.70
CA LEU A 378 -9.52 -3.20 4.32
C LEU A 378 -10.90 -2.58 4.52
N ARG A 379 -11.29 -2.32 5.77
CA ARG A 379 -12.60 -1.79 6.14
C ARG A 379 -12.44 -0.44 6.82
N ASN A 380 -13.29 0.54 6.46
CA ASN A 380 -13.32 1.88 7.08
C ASN A 380 -11.98 2.61 7.02
N VAL A 381 -11.26 2.51 5.90
CA VAL A 381 -9.98 3.20 5.72
C VAL A 381 -10.20 4.45 4.86
N TYR A 382 -9.70 5.60 5.30
CA TYR A 382 -9.73 6.86 4.55
C TYR A 382 -8.29 7.24 4.21
N ILE A 383 -7.91 7.22 2.94
CA ILE A 383 -6.54 7.53 2.52
C ILE A 383 -6.59 8.78 1.68
N GLU A 384 -5.86 9.81 2.10
CA GLU A 384 -5.77 11.07 1.38
C GLU A 384 -4.31 11.37 1.08
N GLY A 385 -3.99 11.71 -0.16
CA GLY A 385 -2.64 12.09 -0.54
C GLY A 385 -2.66 13.23 -1.54
N THR A 386 -1.58 14.00 -1.59
CA THR A 386 -1.37 15.05 -2.57
C THR A 386 -0.13 14.72 -3.37
N SER A 387 -0.18 14.91 -4.69
CA SER A 387 1.03 14.86 -5.50
C SER A 387 1.02 15.90 -6.61
N SER A 388 2.22 16.34 -6.97
CA SER A 388 2.49 17.19 -8.12
C SER A 388 3.87 16.79 -8.60
N GLN A 389 3.91 16.13 -9.76
CA GLN A 389 5.17 15.71 -10.37
C GLN A 389 6.05 16.93 -10.72
N LEU A 390 5.45 18.09 -10.98
CA LEU A 390 6.15 19.34 -11.27
C LEU A 390 6.83 19.93 -10.03
N ASP A 391 6.24 19.73 -8.85
CA ASP A 391 6.73 20.28 -7.58
C ASP A 391 7.53 19.25 -6.74
N ASP A 392 7.77 18.04 -7.28
CA ASP A 392 8.39 16.91 -6.56
C ASP A 392 7.61 16.49 -5.29
N ILE A 393 6.29 16.77 -5.27
CA ILE A 393 5.39 16.46 -4.16
C ILE A 393 4.77 15.07 -4.39
N GLY A 394 4.74 14.24 -3.34
CA GLY A 394 4.08 12.95 -3.33
C GLY A 394 5.03 11.78 -3.09
N VAL A 395 4.46 10.56 -3.13
CA VAL A 395 5.22 9.34 -2.89
C VAL A 395 5.77 8.72 -4.16
N GLU A 396 6.91 8.04 -4.03
CA GLU A 396 7.61 7.40 -5.14
C GLU A 396 6.78 6.24 -5.75
N LEU A 397 6.71 6.19 -7.08
CA LEU A 397 6.25 5.00 -7.82
C LEU A 397 7.31 3.87 -7.76
N PRO A 398 6.91 2.59 -7.80
CA PRO A 398 7.79 1.46 -7.46
C PRO A 398 8.98 1.23 -8.41
N GLY A 399 8.87 1.63 -9.68
CA GLY A 399 9.91 1.43 -10.70
C GLY A 399 10.83 2.64 -10.91
N ASP A 400 10.41 3.84 -10.49
CA ASP A 400 11.20 5.07 -10.61
C ASP A 400 10.87 6.05 -9.49
N LYS A 401 11.89 6.36 -8.68
CA LYS A 401 11.81 7.24 -7.51
C LYS A 401 11.54 8.70 -7.85
N ASN A 402 11.80 9.10 -9.10
CA ASN A 402 11.55 10.45 -9.57
C ASN A 402 10.10 10.66 -10.02
N LYS A 403 9.31 9.58 -10.09
CA LYS A 403 7.88 9.68 -10.41
C LYS A 403 7.05 9.63 -9.15
N LYS A 404 6.03 10.47 -9.11
CA LYS A 404 5.22 10.72 -7.92
C LYS A 404 3.79 10.27 -8.14
N ALA A 405 3.16 9.86 -7.06
CA ALA A 405 1.73 9.67 -6.99
C ALA A 405 1.24 10.13 -5.62
N ALA A 406 -0.04 10.49 -5.53
CA ALA A 406 -0.64 10.82 -4.25
C ALA A 406 -0.82 9.57 -3.40
N ILE A 407 -1.18 8.44 -4.02
CA ILE A 407 -1.47 7.19 -3.30
C ILE A 407 -0.82 6.00 -4.00
N VAL A 408 -0.02 5.23 -3.26
CA VAL A 408 0.61 3.97 -3.70
C VAL A 408 0.32 2.87 -2.70
N ILE A 409 -0.44 1.84 -3.09
CA ILE A 409 -0.75 0.69 -2.24
C ILE A 409 -0.36 -0.60 -2.95
N ILE A 410 0.57 -1.37 -2.37
CA ILE A 410 1.10 -2.58 -2.98
C ILE A 410 1.08 -3.73 -1.97
N SER A 411 0.25 -4.74 -2.24
CA SER A 411 0.19 -6.00 -1.49
C SER A 411 0.97 -7.10 -2.21
N LYS A 412 1.52 -8.07 -1.48
CA LYS A 412 2.08 -9.28 -2.10
C LYS A 412 0.96 -10.17 -2.63
N GLU A 413 -0.02 -10.45 -1.78
CA GLU A 413 -1.19 -11.26 -2.11
C GLU A 413 -2.35 -10.34 -2.47
N ASP A 414 -3.59 -10.79 -2.29
CA ASP A 414 -4.77 -10.00 -2.63
C ASP A 414 -4.75 -8.63 -1.93
N LEU A 415 -5.20 -7.61 -2.66
CA LEU A 415 -5.49 -6.28 -2.12
C LEU A 415 -7.00 -6.05 -2.23
N LYS A 416 -7.68 -5.92 -1.10
CA LYS A 416 -9.14 -5.82 -1.05
C LYS A 416 -9.55 -4.53 -0.35
N LEU A 417 -9.97 -3.53 -1.11
CA LEU A 417 -10.55 -2.30 -0.59
C LEU A 417 -12.05 -2.48 -0.42
N GLY A 418 -12.52 -2.56 0.83
CA GLY A 418 -13.93 -2.76 1.13
C GLY A 418 -14.80 -1.53 0.81
N PRO A 419 -16.13 -1.68 0.83
CA PRO A 419 -17.08 -0.66 0.38
C PRO A 419 -17.10 0.63 1.21
N GLU A 420 -16.59 0.57 2.44
CA GLU A 420 -16.46 1.73 3.33
C GLU A 420 -15.08 2.41 3.22
N SER A 421 -14.21 1.95 2.30
CA SER A 421 -12.91 2.59 2.07
C SER A 421 -13.07 3.81 1.18
N VAL A 422 -12.34 4.88 1.46
CA VAL A 422 -12.31 6.12 0.68
C VAL A 422 -10.88 6.44 0.29
N LEU A 423 -10.65 6.81 -0.97
CA LEU A 423 -9.35 7.30 -1.44
C LEU A 423 -9.52 8.73 -1.99
N VAL A 424 -8.64 9.65 -1.62
CA VAL A 424 -8.66 11.04 -2.09
C VAL A 424 -7.25 11.41 -2.57
N ALA A 425 -7.07 11.58 -3.88
CA ALA A 425 -5.82 12.02 -4.47
C ALA A 425 -5.95 13.45 -4.96
N ASN A 426 -5.41 14.39 -4.17
CA ASN A 426 -5.36 15.80 -4.51
C ASN A 426 -4.10 16.13 -5.31
N GLY A 427 -4.04 17.34 -5.85
CA GLY A 427 -2.84 17.90 -6.46
C GLY A 427 -2.98 18.13 -7.96
N CYS A 428 -1.85 18.33 -8.63
CA CYS A 428 -1.83 18.69 -10.05
C CYS A 428 -1.37 17.49 -10.88
N TYR A 429 -2.28 16.97 -11.69
CA TYR A 429 -2.03 15.86 -12.61
C TYR A 429 -2.21 16.32 -14.03
N LEU A 430 -1.39 15.81 -14.94
CA LEU A 430 -1.39 16.28 -16.32
C LEU A 430 -2.15 15.31 -17.22
N PRO A 431 -3.08 15.79 -18.08
CA PRO A 431 -3.82 14.95 -19.02
C PRO A 431 -2.90 14.62 -20.21
N LEU A 432 -1.80 13.92 -19.97
CA LEU A 432 -0.76 13.68 -20.98
C LEU A 432 -1.31 12.97 -22.22
N HIS A 433 -2.36 12.17 -22.05
CA HIS A 433 -3.09 11.47 -23.11
C HIS A 433 -3.82 12.42 -24.08
N ALA A 434 -4.23 13.61 -23.62
CA ALA A 434 -4.88 14.61 -24.46
C ALA A 434 -3.88 15.40 -25.31
N ILE A 435 -2.57 15.24 -25.06
CA ILE A 435 -1.50 15.99 -25.73
C ILE A 435 -1.05 15.26 -27.01
N ASP A 436 -1.69 15.59 -28.12
CA ASP A 436 -1.30 15.15 -29.46
C ASP A 436 -0.50 16.24 -30.18
N LEU A 437 0.81 16.03 -30.29
CA LEU A 437 1.68 16.93 -31.04
C LEU A 437 1.63 16.65 -32.55
N ASP A 438 1.04 15.55 -33.00
CA ASP A 438 0.97 15.21 -34.42
C ASP A 438 0.11 16.21 -35.19
N GLY A 439 0.53 16.50 -36.42
CA GLY A 439 -0.14 17.52 -37.23
C GLY A 439 0.18 18.98 -36.87
N ILE A 440 0.79 19.27 -35.71
CA ILE A 440 1.28 20.62 -35.40
C ILE A 440 2.60 20.89 -36.15
N THR A 441 2.61 21.92 -37.00
CA THR A 441 3.72 22.21 -37.94
C THR A 441 4.38 23.58 -37.74
N ASN A 442 3.79 24.46 -36.91
CA ASN A 442 4.33 25.79 -36.64
C ASN A 442 3.83 26.36 -35.29
N PHE A 443 4.44 27.46 -34.84
CA PHE A 443 4.10 28.12 -33.57
C PHE A 443 2.68 28.67 -33.50
N ASP A 444 2.09 29.12 -34.62
CA ASP A 444 0.71 29.62 -34.60
C ASP A 444 -0.28 28.48 -34.33
N GLU A 445 -0.06 27.30 -34.94
CA GLU A 445 -0.82 26.09 -34.65
C GLU A 445 -0.63 25.62 -33.20
N MET A 446 0.60 25.63 -32.70
CA MET A 446 0.91 25.27 -31.32
C MET A 446 0.21 26.19 -30.30
N ASN A 447 0.23 27.50 -30.53
CA ASN A 447 -0.43 28.46 -29.64
C ASN A 447 -1.96 28.28 -29.63
N ASN A 448 -2.58 28.04 -30.79
CA ASN A 448 -4.00 27.74 -30.83
C ASN A 448 -4.32 26.42 -30.11
N TYR A 449 -3.42 25.44 -30.21
CA TYR A 449 -3.56 24.17 -29.51
C TYR A 449 -3.47 24.34 -27.98
N TRP A 450 -2.52 25.13 -27.48
CA TRP A 450 -2.46 25.51 -26.07
C TRP A 450 -3.70 26.26 -25.61
N ASP A 451 -4.23 27.20 -26.41
CA ASP A 451 -5.49 27.89 -26.10
C ASP A 451 -6.67 26.90 -26.03
N GLU A 452 -6.72 25.90 -26.91
CA GLU A 452 -7.74 24.84 -26.89
C GLU A 452 -7.63 23.99 -25.62
N LEU A 453 -6.43 23.48 -25.30
CA LEU A 453 -6.17 22.72 -24.06
C LEU A 453 -6.47 23.54 -22.81
N TYR A 454 -6.08 24.80 -22.76
CA TYR A 454 -6.37 25.68 -21.62
C TYR A 454 -7.87 25.93 -21.44
N ASN A 455 -8.64 26.03 -22.52
CA ASN A 455 -10.09 26.16 -22.43
C ASN A 455 -10.78 24.87 -21.96
N GLU A 456 -10.14 23.71 -22.15
CA GLU A 456 -10.66 22.40 -21.77
C GLU A 456 -10.29 22.03 -20.33
N PHE A 457 -9.00 22.17 -19.97
CA PHE A 457 -8.43 21.70 -18.70
C PHE A 457 -8.08 22.83 -17.71
N GLY A 458 -8.22 24.11 -18.12
CA GLY A 458 -8.02 25.25 -17.23
C GLY A 458 -6.59 25.44 -16.74
N GLY A 459 -6.44 25.78 -15.45
CA GLY A 459 -5.16 26.15 -14.84
C GLY A 459 -4.10 25.06 -14.83
N VAL A 460 -4.50 23.78 -14.85
CA VAL A 460 -3.58 22.62 -14.93
C VAL A 460 -2.66 22.70 -16.16
N ILE A 461 -3.18 23.22 -17.28
CA ILE A 461 -2.40 23.40 -18.52
C ILE A 461 -1.45 24.60 -18.44
N GLU A 462 -1.78 25.62 -17.62
CA GLU A 462 -0.84 26.71 -17.32
C GLU A 462 0.40 26.16 -16.59
N ASP A 463 0.22 25.26 -15.61
CA ASP A 463 1.34 24.67 -14.86
C ASP A 463 2.26 23.82 -15.75
N LEU A 464 1.69 23.02 -16.66
CA LEU A 464 2.48 22.28 -17.67
C LEU A 464 3.27 23.22 -18.58
N TYR A 465 2.62 24.30 -19.05
CA TYR A 465 3.27 25.29 -19.90
C TYR A 465 4.41 26.00 -19.18
N ASP A 466 4.18 26.44 -17.94
CA ASP A 466 5.18 27.12 -17.12
C ASP A 466 6.35 26.19 -16.77
N GLY A 467 6.06 24.93 -16.37
CA GLY A 467 7.11 23.92 -16.14
C GLY A 467 7.94 23.63 -17.39
N PHE A 468 7.32 23.60 -18.57
CA PHE A 468 8.05 23.46 -19.83
C PHE A 468 8.89 24.69 -20.18
N GLU A 469 8.40 25.91 -19.92
CA GLU A 469 9.19 27.13 -20.08
C GLU A 469 10.43 27.09 -19.19
N ASP A 470 10.29 26.68 -17.93
CA ASP A 470 11.41 26.53 -17.00
C ASP A 470 12.42 25.47 -17.46
N TYR A 471 11.93 24.33 -17.99
CA TYR A 471 12.76 23.32 -18.64
C TYR A 471 13.58 23.90 -19.81
N LEU A 472 12.95 24.70 -20.68
CA LEU A 472 13.62 25.37 -21.80
C LEU A 472 14.65 26.41 -21.32
N TYR A 473 14.34 27.18 -20.28
CA TYR A 473 15.28 28.12 -19.68
C TYR A 473 16.54 27.42 -19.15
N GLY A 474 16.39 26.23 -18.59
CA GLY A 474 17.51 25.40 -18.12
C GLY A 474 18.46 24.95 -19.25
N LEU A 475 17.97 24.88 -20.49
CA LEU A 475 18.71 24.37 -21.65
C LEU A 475 19.37 25.47 -22.52
N ASP A 476 19.14 26.75 -22.24
CA ASP A 476 19.64 27.91 -23.03
C ASP A 476 19.32 27.81 -24.54
N VAL A 477 18.09 27.37 -24.86
CA VAL A 477 17.64 27.16 -26.25
C VAL A 477 16.88 28.39 -26.76
N ASP A 478 17.33 28.93 -27.91
CA ASP A 478 16.67 30.06 -28.56
C ASP A 478 15.43 29.59 -29.34
N ARG A 479 14.28 30.23 -29.10
CA ARG A 479 12.92 29.80 -29.51
C ARG A 479 12.63 29.91 -31.02
N GLU A 480 13.65 30.09 -31.86
CA GLU A 480 13.48 30.39 -33.29
C GLU A 480 13.26 29.15 -34.17
N ASP A 481 13.59 27.94 -33.68
CA ASP A 481 13.39 26.69 -34.41
C ASP A 481 12.23 25.87 -33.83
N PHE A 482 11.10 25.85 -34.55
CA PHE A 482 9.90 25.12 -34.17
C PHE A 482 10.13 23.61 -34.06
N SER A 483 10.98 23.03 -34.92
CA SER A 483 11.23 21.57 -34.90
C SER A 483 11.96 21.16 -33.61
N VAL A 484 12.92 21.98 -33.16
CA VAL A 484 13.62 21.76 -31.89
C VAL A 484 12.69 21.96 -30.70
N TYR A 485 11.86 23.01 -30.72
CA TYR A 485 10.87 23.25 -29.66
C TYR A 485 9.88 22.09 -29.51
N LYS A 486 9.36 21.57 -30.63
CA LYS A 486 8.43 20.43 -30.64
C LYS A 486 9.07 19.15 -30.12
N GLU A 487 10.33 18.88 -30.50
CA GLU A 487 11.09 17.73 -30.01
C GLU A 487 11.29 17.81 -28.49
N LEU A 488 11.72 18.96 -27.98
CA LEU A 488 11.91 19.19 -26.55
C LEU A 488 10.61 19.10 -25.74
N LEU A 489 9.50 19.56 -26.29
CA LEU A 489 8.18 19.40 -25.65
C LEU A 489 7.78 17.92 -25.58
N GLY A 490 8.02 17.16 -26.65
CA GLY A 490 7.82 15.71 -26.65
C GLY A 490 8.70 15.01 -25.61
N ASP A 491 9.97 15.37 -25.51
CA ASP A 491 10.89 14.83 -24.49
C ASP A 491 10.42 15.18 -23.07
N TYR A 492 9.93 16.40 -22.85
CA TYR A 492 9.38 16.83 -21.57
C TYR A 492 8.11 16.04 -21.19
N ILE A 493 7.16 15.89 -22.11
CA ILE A 493 5.96 15.05 -21.91
C ILE A 493 6.36 13.60 -21.59
N ASN A 494 7.30 13.04 -22.34
CA ASN A 494 7.81 11.69 -22.08
C ASN A 494 8.50 11.56 -20.70
N SER A 495 9.10 12.65 -20.19
CA SER A 495 9.67 12.67 -18.84
C SER A 495 8.61 12.69 -17.74
N LEU A 496 7.39 13.12 -18.07
CA LEU A 496 6.23 13.14 -17.19
C LEU A 496 5.40 11.85 -17.27
N ASP A 497 5.63 11.00 -18.28
CA ASP A 497 4.93 9.72 -18.44
C ASP A 497 5.35 8.69 -17.38
N ASP A 498 4.39 8.17 -16.62
CA ASP A 498 4.61 7.27 -15.49
C ASP A 498 4.52 5.78 -15.85
N ARG A 499 4.12 5.44 -17.09
CA ARG A 499 4.07 4.06 -17.56
C ARG A 499 5.35 3.26 -17.27
N PRO A 500 6.57 3.77 -17.50
CA PRO A 500 7.79 3.05 -17.16
C PRO A 500 7.91 2.73 -15.66
N ALA A 501 7.47 3.64 -14.79
CA ALA A 501 7.60 3.54 -13.33
C ALA A 501 6.67 2.49 -12.71
N ILE A 502 5.55 2.19 -13.35
CA ILE A 502 4.61 1.12 -12.93
C ILE A 502 4.76 -0.15 -13.79
N GLY A 503 5.80 -0.23 -14.61
CA GLY A 503 6.08 -1.39 -15.44
C GLY A 503 5.06 -1.60 -16.55
N PHE A 504 4.55 -0.53 -17.14
CA PHE A 504 3.81 -0.56 -18.41
C PHE A 504 4.77 -0.32 -19.57
N LEU A 505 4.35 -0.77 -20.75
CA LEU A 505 5.06 -0.51 -21.98
C LEU A 505 4.92 0.97 -22.33
N ALA A 506 6.04 1.64 -22.58
CA ALA A 506 6.09 3.07 -22.91
C ALA A 506 6.93 3.36 -24.16
N GLU A 507 7.59 2.34 -24.73
CA GLU A 507 8.41 2.50 -25.93
C GLU A 507 7.57 2.18 -27.18
N PRO A 508 7.50 3.10 -28.16
CA PRO A 508 6.62 2.92 -29.31
C PRO A 508 7.05 1.77 -30.21
N LEU A 509 6.06 1.08 -30.78
CA LEU A 509 6.24 -0.01 -31.75
C LEU A 509 7.03 -1.21 -31.20
N THR A 510 6.91 -1.48 -29.89
CA THR A 510 7.59 -2.63 -29.28
C THR A 510 6.91 -3.93 -29.69
N ALA A 511 7.68 -4.83 -30.33
CA ALA A 511 7.21 -6.15 -30.71
C ALA A 511 7.48 -7.18 -29.62
N ILE A 512 6.43 -7.87 -29.15
CA ILE A 512 6.51 -9.01 -28.22
C ILE A 512 5.94 -10.24 -28.93
N GLY A 513 6.76 -11.27 -29.12
CA GLY A 513 6.32 -12.52 -29.78
C GLY A 513 5.84 -12.32 -31.23
N ASP A 514 6.53 -11.49 -32.00
CA ASP A 514 6.22 -11.09 -33.39
C ASP A 514 5.00 -10.18 -33.58
N ILE A 515 4.38 -9.71 -32.49
CA ILE A 515 3.20 -8.85 -32.52
C ILE A 515 3.59 -7.49 -31.95
N ILE A 516 3.35 -6.44 -32.72
CA ILE A 516 3.46 -5.05 -32.23
C ILE A 516 2.30 -4.87 -31.25
N ARG A 517 2.62 -4.58 -29.99
CA ARG A 517 1.62 -4.34 -28.95
C ARG A 517 1.39 -2.84 -28.82
N ASP A 518 0.14 -2.48 -28.57
CA ASP A 518 -0.22 -1.12 -28.21
C ASP A 518 0.26 -0.81 -26.77
N GLU A 519 1.20 0.12 -26.66
CA GLU A 519 1.70 0.66 -25.39
C GLU A 519 0.65 1.50 -24.62
N GLY A 520 -0.39 1.97 -25.30
CA GLY A 520 -1.36 2.95 -24.82
C GLY A 520 -0.81 4.38 -24.83
N GLU A 521 -1.63 5.33 -24.41
CA GLU A 521 -1.20 6.74 -24.31
C GLU A 521 -0.45 7.02 -23.00
N PRO A 522 0.46 8.01 -22.96
CA PRO A 522 1.11 8.50 -21.74
C PRO A 522 0.12 8.83 -20.61
N ILE A 523 0.54 8.64 -19.36
CA ILE A 523 -0.27 8.91 -18.16
C ILE A 523 0.54 9.55 -17.04
N ASP A 524 -0.16 10.27 -16.18
CA ASP A 524 0.31 10.82 -14.91
C ASP A 524 -0.52 10.19 -13.78
N VAL A 525 0.12 9.42 -12.90
CA VAL A 525 -0.57 8.51 -11.97
C VAL A 525 -0.86 9.21 -10.65
N ALA A 526 -2.14 9.37 -10.34
CA ALA A 526 -2.59 9.85 -9.04
C ALA A 526 -2.69 8.74 -8.00
N VAL A 527 -3.22 7.59 -8.40
CA VAL A 527 -3.48 6.44 -7.53
C VAL A 527 -2.96 5.17 -8.18
N TYR A 528 -2.07 4.46 -7.50
CA TYR A 528 -1.57 3.14 -7.93
C TYR A 528 -1.90 2.07 -6.89
N LEU A 529 -2.77 1.13 -7.27
CA LEU A 529 -3.14 -0.03 -6.46
C LEU A 529 -2.58 -1.29 -7.10
N ALA A 530 -1.87 -2.14 -6.35
CA ALA A 530 -1.29 -3.33 -6.93
C ALA A 530 -1.28 -4.57 -6.02
N SER A 531 -1.39 -5.74 -6.67
CA SER A 531 -1.07 -7.04 -6.08
C SER A 531 0.01 -7.74 -6.88
N LYS A 532 1.09 -8.17 -6.21
CA LYS A 532 2.23 -8.83 -6.88
C LYS A 532 1.94 -10.28 -7.29
N THR A 533 1.04 -10.99 -6.61
CA THR A 533 0.74 -12.41 -6.87
C THR A 533 -0.73 -12.80 -6.75
N GLY A 534 -1.61 -11.89 -6.35
CA GLY A 534 -3.04 -12.14 -6.15
C GLY A 534 -3.93 -11.19 -6.96
N ASP A 535 -5.13 -11.03 -6.44
CA ASP A 535 -6.19 -10.21 -7.02
C ASP A 535 -6.17 -8.78 -6.46
N VAL A 536 -6.81 -7.85 -7.16
CA VAL A 536 -7.12 -6.52 -6.63
C VAL A 536 -8.63 -6.29 -6.72
N ASP A 537 -9.28 -6.25 -5.56
CA ASP A 537 -10.72 -6.00 -5.44
C ASP A 537 -10.94 -4.58 -4.91
N VAL A 538 -11.56 -3.73 -5.74
CA VAL A 538 -11.92 -2.36 -5.37
C VAL A 538 -13.44 -2.28 -5.21
N GLU A 539 -13.93 -2.58 -4.01
CA GLU A 539 -15.35 -2.42 -3.66
C GLU A 539 -15.67 -1.02 -3.12
N SER A 540 -14.65 -0.18 -2.89
CA SER A 540 -14.77 1.20 -2.44
C SER A 540 -15.85 1.97 -3.20
N GLN A 541 -16.68 2.70 -2.46
CA GLN A 541 -17.76 3.52 -3.02
C GLN A 541 -17.35 4.96 -3.30
N GLU A 542 -16.12 5.37 -2.91
CA GLU A 542 -15.67 6.75 -3.02
C GLU A 542 -14.16 6.79 -3.31
N VAL A 543 -13.82 7.13 -4.54
CA VAL A 543 -12.46 7.51 -4.90
C VAL A 543 -12.51 8.84 -5.64
N TYR A 544 -11.82 9.80 -5.06
CA TYR A 544 -11.67 11.15 -5.57
C TYR A 544 -10.26 11.30 -6.11
N VAL A 545 -10.13 11.83 -7.32
CA VAL A 545 -8.86 12.23 -7.90
C VAL A 545 -9.08 13.62 -8.47
N ASP A 546 -8.22 14.57 -8.11
CA ASP A 546 -8.32 15.92 -8.66
C ASP A 546 -8.09 15.85 -10.17
N SER A 547 -9.03 16.40 -10.94
CA SER A 547 -9.04 16.23 -12.39
C SER A 547 -7.88 17.01 -13.02
N PRO A 548 -7.09 16.42 -13.93
CA PRO A 548 -7.24 15.13 -14.62
C PRO A 548 -6.23 14.02 -14.23
N GLY A 549 -6.31 13.46 -13.02
CA GLY A 549 -5.43 12.35 -12.62
C GLY A 549 -5.83 10.95 -13.12
N THR A 550 -4.84 10.07 -13.32
CA THR A 550 -5.05 8.65 -13.68
C THR A 550 -5.04 7.74 -12.46
N MET A 551 -6.03 6.84 -12.36
CA MET A 551 -6.03 5.72 -11.43
C MET A 551 -5.59 4.44 -12.14
N VAL A 552 -4.69 3.69 -11.52
CA VAL A 552 -4.18 2.41 -12.02
C VAL A 552 -4.45 1.30 -11.00
N VAL A 553 -5.05 0.20 -11.48
CA VAL A 553 -5.31 -1.02 -10.70
C VAL A 553 -4.61 -2.21 -11.35
N ASP A 554 -3.56 -2.70 -10.70
CA ASP A 554 -2.62 -3.66 -11.25
C ASP A 554 -2.62 -4.98 -10.47
N ALA A 555 -3.38 -5.96 -10.96
CA ALA A 555 -3.43 -7.28 -10.37
C ALA A 555 -2.52 -8.28 -11.07
N TYR A 556 -2.01 -9.25 -10.31
CA TYR A 556 -1.34 -10.38 -10.92
C TYR A 556 -2.32 -11.25 -11.70
N ASP A 557 -3.49 -11.57 -11.12
CA ASP A 557 -4.53 -12.41 -11.75
C ASP A 557 -5.79 -11.61 -12.11
N THR A 558 -6.63 -11.23 -11.15
CA THR A 558 -7.93 -10.61 -11.41
C THR A 558 -8.07 -9.21 -10.81
N VAL A 559 -8.70 -8.31 -11.56
CA VAL A 559 -9.22 -7.04 -11.05
C VAL A 559 -10.74 -7.12 -10.96
N THR A 560 -11.28 -6.82 -9.77
CA THR A 560 -12.72 -6.67 -9.55
C THR A 560 -13.03 -5.24 -9.15
N LEU A 561 -14.10 -4.68 -9.73
CA LEU A 561 -14.69 -3.42 -9.28
C LEU A 561 -16.03 -3.71 -8.63
N GLY A 562 -16.36 -3.00 -7.57
CA GLY A 562 -17.67 -3.05 -6.90
C GLY A 562 -18.82 -2.74 -7.87
N ASP A 563 -20.07 -2.94 -7.43
CA ASP A 563 -21.25 -2.72 -8.27
C ASP A 563 -21.44 -1.25 -8.65
N MET A 564 -20.83 -0.87 -9.79
CA MET A 564 -20.93 0.46 -10.39
C MET A 564 -22.32 0.76 -10.98
N THR A 565 -23.24 -0.21 -10.98
CA THR A 565 -24.59 -0.05 -11.55
C THR A 565 -25.66 0.27 -10.50
N SER A 566 -25.31 0.13 -9.21
CA SER A 566 -26.20 0.50 -8.11
C SER A 566 -26.08 2.00 -7.79
N GLU A 567 -27.21 2.71 -7.66
CA GLU A 567 -27.17 4.06 -7.08
C GLU A 567 -26.50 3.97 -5.70
N PRO A 568 -25.57 4.87 -5.35
CA PRO A 568 -24.93 4.86 -4.04
C PRO A 568 -26.03 4.83 -2.97
N ALA A 569 -25.94 3.87 -2.04
CA ALA A 569 -26.95 3.68 -1.00
C ALA A 569 -27.04 4.87 -0.02
N VAL A 570 -26.09 5.81 -0.13
CA VAL A 570 -26.01 7.05 0.62
C VAL A 570 -26.38 8.21 -0.32
N GLN A 571 -27.54 8.84 -0.09
CA GLN A 571 -27.88 10.09 -0.77
C GLN A 571 -26.98 11.21 -0.25
N ILE A 572 -26.02 11.65 -1.07
CA ILE A 572 -25.22 12.85 -0.83
C ILE A 572 -26.04 14.09 -1.26
N PRO A 573 -26.08 15.17 -0.47
CA PRO A 573 -26.88 16.36 -0.79
C PRO A 573 -26.19 17.30 -1.81
N ASP A 574 -26.71 17.33 -3.04
CA ASP A 574 -26.89 18.43 -4.03
C ASP A 574 -25.89 19.64 -4.14
N SER A 575 -24.70 19.66 -3.51
CA SER A 575 -24.00 20.94 -3.25
C SER A 575 -22.48 21.05 -3.46
N ILE A 576 -21.83 20.11 -4.14
CA ILE A 576 -20.65 20.48 -4.94
C ILE A 576 -21.23 21.29 -6.14
N ASN A 577 -20.47 22.17 -6.80
CA ASN A 577 -21.11 23.19 -7.65
C ASN A 577 -21.28 22.75 -9.11
N GLY A 578 -22.44 22.16 -9.40
CA GLY A 578 -23.22 22.52 -10.59
C GLY A 578 -23.59 21.39 -11.55
N GLY A 579 -23.29 20.14 -11.21
CA GLY A 579 -23.84 18.95 -11.85
C GLY A 579 -24.70 18.15 -10.87
N PRO A 580 -25.55 17.21 -11.32
CA PRO A 580 -26.16 16.24 -10.42
C PRO A 580 -25.06 15.33 -9.84
N GLU A 581 -24.55 15.71 -8.67
CA GLU A 581 -23.43 15.10 -7.95
C GLU A 581 -23.89 14.02 -6.96
N GLY A 582 -22.98 13.08 -6.73
CA GLY A 582 -23.29 11.73 -6.29
C GLY A 582 -22.76 10.70 -7.29
N ARG A 583 -21.68 11.02 -8.01
CA ARG A 583 -20.94 10.08 -8.86
C ARG A 583 -19.61 9.76 -8.22
N ILE A 584 -19.19 8.53 -8.47
CA ILE A 584 -18.33 7.70 -7.62
C ILE A 584 -16.84 7.87 -8.02
N TRP A 585 -16.52 8.63 -9.09
CA TRP A 585 -15.15 8.83 -9.56
C TRP A 585 -15.04 10.13 -10.38
N GLU A 586 -14.28 11.13 -9.92
CA GLU A 586 -13.76 12.22 -10.77
C GLU A 586 -12.41 11.83 -11.39
N ILE A 587 -12.25 10.55 -11.75
CA ILE A 587 -11.03 10.08 -12.41
C ILE A 587 -11.13 10.35 -13.91
N ASP A 588 -10.11 10.97 -14.47
CA ASP A 588 -10.03 11.26 -15.89
C ASP A 588 -9.69 10.01 -16.71
N ARG A 589 -8.92 9.09 -16.10
CA ARG A 589 -8.57 7.80 -16.71
C ARG A 589 -8.44 6.70 -15.69
N LEU A 590 -8.99 5.54 -16.02
CA LEU A 590 -8.86 4.30 -15.26
C LEU A 590 -8.14 3.25 -16.10
N GLU A 591 -7.01 2.76 -15.61
CA GLU A 591 -6.31 1.64 -16.23
C GLU A 591 -6.32 0.42 -15.32
N VAL A 592 -6.80 -0.72 -15.84
CA VAL A 592 -6.84 -1.98 -15.09
C VAL A 592 -5.96 -3.01 -15.78
N ALA A 593 -5.10 -3.68 -15.01
CA ALA A 593 -4.12 -4.62 -15.54
C ALA A 593 -4.24 -6.00 -14.89
N SER A 594 -4.11 -7.05 -15.72
CA SER A 594 -3.95 -8.43 -15.29
C SER A 594 -2.64 -8.98 -15.86
N ARG A 595 -1.65 -9.23 -15.00
CA ARG A 595 -0.30 -9.59 -15.43
C ARG A 595 -0.22 -10.96 -16.13
N ILE A 596 -1.17 -11.85 -15.90
CA ILE A 596 -1.24 -13.17 -16.56
C ILE A 596 -2.19 -13.23 -17.77
N THR A 597 -2.77 -12.10 -18.17
CA THR A 597 -3.68 -12.01 -19.33
C THR A 597 -2.94 -11.50 -20.56
N GLU A 598 -3.10 -12.19 -21.69
CA GLU A 598 -2.41 -11.85 -22.94
C GLU A 598 -3.33 -11.19 -23.97
N TRP A 599 -4.61 -11.52 -23.94
CA TRP A 599 -5.60 -11.12 -24.95
C TRP A 599 -6.90 -10.60 -24.31
N LEU A 600 -7.58 -9.69 -25.00
CA LEU A 600 -8.86 -9.15 -24.55
C LEU A 600 -9.92 -10.26 -24.37
N SER A 601 -9.98 -11.19 -25.33
CA SER A 601 -10.83 -12.39 -25.27
C SER A 601 -10.53 -13.26 -24.04
N GLN A 602 -9.27 -13.41 -23.64
CA GLN A 602 -8.92 -14.15 -22.41
C GLN A 602 -9.40 -13.43 -21.16
N ALA A 603 -9.22 -12.10 -21.10
CA ALA A 603 -9.71 -11.29 -19.99
C ALA A 603 -11.22 -11.54 -19.78
N SER A 604 -11.95 -11.57 -20.89
CA SER A 604 -13.38 -11.80 -20.97
C SER A 604 -13.82 -13.21 -20.59
N VAL A 605 -13.16 -14.24 -21.14
CA VAL A 605 -13.53 -15.64 -20.92
C VAL A 605 -13.22 -16.07 -19.48
N TYR A 606 -12.12 -15.57 -18.92
CA TYR A 606 -11.70 -15.91 -17.57
C TYR A 606 -12.21 -14.94 -16.49
N GLY A 607 -12.89 -13.86 -16.88
CA GLY A 607 -13.40 -12.86 -15.95
C GLY A 607 -12.30 -12.15 -15.16
N ARG A 608 -11.12 -11.99 -15.75
CA ARG A 608 -9.93 -11.43 -15.08
C ARG A 608 -9.92 -9.92 -15.02
N LEU A 609 -10.59 -9.27 -15.97
CA LEU A 609 -10.75 -7.83 -15.99
C LEU A 609 -12.22 -7.48 -15.99
N PRO A 610 -12.61 -6.37 -15.35
CA PRO A 610 -14.01 -6.00 -15.22
C PRO A 610 -14.51 -5.37 -16.53
N TYR A 611 -15.80 -5.57 -16.83
CA TYR A 611 -16.49 -4.94 -17.97
C TYR A 611 -15.83 -5.11 -19.35
N THR A 612 -15.08 -6.20 -19.58
CA THR A 612 -14.37 -6.48 -20.84
C THR A 612 -15.24 -6.47 -22.10
N TYR A 613 -16.52 -6.81 -21.98
CA TYR A 613 -17.47 -6.79 -23.11
C TYR A 613 -18.17 -5.44 -23.32
N ASN A 614 -18.04 -4.52 -22.37
CA ASN A 614 -18.73 -3.23 -22.42
C ASN A 614 -17.94 -2.13 -21.67
N PRO A 615 -16.74 -1.76 -22.16
CA PRO A 615 -15.93 -0.72 -21.56
C PRO A 615 -16.64 0.66 -21.55
N GLU A 616 -17.50 0.92 -22.53
CA GLU A 616 -18.29 2.16 -22.63
C GLU A 616 -19.17 2.42 -21.38
N ILE A 617 -19.60 1.37 -20.67
CA ILE A 617 -20.34 1.53 -19.40
C ILE A 617 -19.45 2.16 -18.33
N VAL A 618 -18.18 1.75 -18.27
CA VAL A 618 -17.21 2.26 -17.31
C VAL A 618 -16.83 3.69 -17.67
N GLU A 619 -16.53 3.96 -18.94
CA GLU A 619 -16.24 5.31 -19.45
C GLU A 619 -17.38 6.29 -19.14
N ALA A 620 -18.63 5.88 -19.41
CA ALA A 620 -19.81 6.72 -19.11
C ALA A 620 -20.04 6.94 -17.61
N PHE A 621 -19.51 6.04 -16.77
CA PHE A 621 -19.64 6.10 -15.32
C PHE A 621 -18.57 6.99 -14.68
N ILE A 622 -17.32 6.82 -15.07
CA ILE A 622 -16.18 7.61 -14.57
C ILE A 622 -16.05 8.97 -15.28
N GLY A 623 -16.64 9.13 -16.46
CA GLY A 623 -16.57 10.36 -17.24
C GLY A 623 -15.27 10.55 -18.01
N GLY A 624 -14.50 9.48 -18.19
CA GLY A 624 -13.14 9.47 -18.74
C GLY A 624 -12.76 8.14 -19.39
N ASP A 625 -11.48 7.94 -19.68
CA ASP A 625 -10.98 6.79 -20.44
C ASP A 625 -10.87 5.52 -19.59
N TYR A 626 -11.28 4.37 -20.15
CA TYR A 626 -11.14 3.06 -19.49
C TYR A 626 -10.26 2.11 -20.31
N VAL A 627 -9.07 1.80 -19.79
CA VAL A 627 -8.03 1.03 -20.50
C VAL A 627 -7.82 -0.33 -19.84
N LEU A 628 -7.98 -1.40 -20.64
CA LEU A 628 -7.72 -2.77 -20.23
C LEU A 628 -6.29 -3.19 -20.63
N ARG A 629 -5.50 -3.66 -19.67
CA ARG A 629 -4.10 -4.05 -19.88
C ARG A 629 -3.81 -5.48 -19.52
N GLY A 630 -2.81 -6.06 -20.20
CA GLY A 630 -2.30 -7.38 -19.94
C GLY A 630 -0.79 -7.46 -20.13
N ALA A 631 -0.12 -8.34 -19.39
CA ALA A 631 1.32 -8.58 -19.52
C ALA A 631 1.66 -9.99 -19.99
N GLY A 632 0.64 -10.83 -20.23
CA GLY A 632 0.80 -12.17 -20.80
C GLY A 632 1.87 -13.04 -20.15
N LEU A 633 2.15 -12.89 -18.85
CA LEU A 633 3.22 -13.63 -18.16
C LEU A 633 3.02 -15.16 -18.16
N GLY A 634 1.80 -15.63 -18.46
CA GLY A 634 1.52 -17.04 -18.73
C GLY A 634 2.15 -17.55 -20.04
N ASN A 635 2.54 -16.65 -20.94
CA ASN A 635 3.24 -16.96 -22.18
C ASN A 635 4.76 -16.93 -21.95
N PRO A 636 5.47 -18.05 -22.10
CA PRO A 636 6.92 -18.11 -21.86
C PRO A 636 7.76 -17.26 -22.84
N ALA A 637 7.16 -16.74 -23.91
CA ALA A 637 7.80 -15.76 -24.80
C ALA A 637 7.89 -14.35 -24.18
N ILE A 638 7.17 -14.10 -23.09
CA ILE A 638 7.07 -12.81 -22.42
C ILE A 638 7.77 -12.91 -21.08
N ILE A 639 8.91 -12.23 -20.97
CA ILE A 639 9.87 -12.41 -19.86
C ILE A 639 10.17 -11.12 -19.11
N ASP A 640 9.73 -9.98 -19.63
CA ASP A 640 9.98 -8.66 -19.07
C ASP A 640 8.83 -8.16 -18.18
N GLY A 641 7.65 -8.79 -18.25
CA GLY A 641 6.50 -8.55 -17.37
C GLY A 641 5.83 -7.19 -17.51
N ARG A 642 6.24 -6.40 -18.52
CA ARG A 642 5.62 -5.11 -18.82
C ARG A 642 4.21 -5.33 -19.35
N ALA A 643 3.25 -4.51 -18.93
CA ALA A 643 1.87 -4.58 -19.41
C ALA A 643 1.65 -3.68 -20.63
N TRP A 644 0.71 -4.06 -21.50
CA TRP A 644 0.30 -3.36 -22.72
C TRP A 644 -1.22 -3.36 -22.86
N VAL A 645 -1.76 -2.53 -23.74
CA VAL A 645 -3.21 -2.45 -24.01
C VAL A 645 -3.69 -3.74 -24.68
N LEU A 646 -4.75 -4.32 -24.12
CA LEU A 646 -5.31 -5.56 -24.63
C LEU A 646 -6.07 -5.34 -25.92
N GLU A 647 -5.53 -5.91 -26.99
CA GLU A 647 -6.21 -6.07 -28.26
C GLU A 647 -6.34 -7.56 -28.56
N ASP A 648 -7.44 -7.99 -29.17
CA ASP A 648 -7.46 -9.33 -29.77
C ASP A 648 -6.59 -9.35 -31.03
N PRO A 649 -5.84 -10.44 -31.27
CA PRO A 649 -5.04 -10.52 -32.47
C PRO A 649 -5.97 -10.41 -33.68
N LEU A 650 -5.60 -9.57 -34.65
CA LEU A 650 -6.32 -9.51 -35.91
C LEU A 650 -6.45 -10.93 -36.45
N ASP A 651 -7.69 -11.41 -36.55
CA ASP A 651 -7.97 -12.73 -37.10
C ASP A 651 -7.15 -12.88 -38.38
N PRO A 652 -6.26 -13.89 -38.47
CA PRO A 652 -5.47 -14.10 -39.67
C PRO A 652 -6.46 -14.15 -40.84
N ALA A 653 -6.29 -13.22 -41.79
CA ALA A 653 -7.21 -12.97 -42.89
C ALA A 653 -7.88 -14.28 -43.32
N PRO A 654 -9.21 -14.42 -43.21
CA PRO A 654 -9.85 -15.72 -43.14
C PRO A 654 -9.40 -16.58 -44.31
N LEU A 655 -8.63 -17.64 -44.03
CA LEU A 655 -8.73 -18.84 -44.85
C LEU A 655 -10.09 -19.43 -44.52
N TYR A 656 -11.08 -18.86 -45.22
CA TYR A 656 -12.51 -19.15 -45.16
C TYR A 656 -12.81 -20.49 -44.49
N ARG A 657 -13.27 -20.44 -43.24
CA ARG A 657 -13.97 -21.52 -42.57
C ARG A 657 -14.77 -20.94 -41.40
N GLU A 658 -16.09 -21.01 -41.57
CA GLU A 658 -17.11 -20.54 -40.63
C GLU A 658 -17.07 -21.32 -39.32
N ALA A 659 -17.16 -20.53 -38.25
CA ALA A 659 -17.10 -20.88 -36.86
C ALA A 659 -18.49 -21.20 -36.28
N GLY A 660 -18.47 -22.03 -35.24
CA GLY A 660 -19.17 -21.75 -34.00
C GLY A 660 -20.66 -22.13 -33.93
N GLN A 661 -20.98 -23.02 -32.98
CA GLN A 661 -21.86 -22.58 -31.89
C GLN A 661 -21.65 -23.40 -30.61
N GLU A 662 -21.60 -22.67 -29.50
CA GLU A 662 -21.46 -23.11 -28.12
C GLU A 662 -22.73 -23.81 -27.63
N SER A 663 -22.55 -24.88 -26.84
CA SER A 663 -23.62 -25.73 -26.31
C SER A 663 -24.10 -25.24 -24.95
N GLU A 664 -25.41 -25.05 -24.81
CA GLU A 664 -26.08 -25.02 -23.50
C GLU A 664 -25.91 -26.37 -22.79
N ASP A 665 -25.66 -26.33 -21.47
CA ASP A 665 -25.58 -27.50 -20.59
C ASP A 665 -26.90 -28.29 -20.59
N GLU A 666 -27.01 -29.29 -21.47
CA GLU A 666 -28.11 -30.26 -21.44
C GLU A 666 -27.89 -31.29 -20.33
N GLU A 667 -28.79 -31.30 -19.35
CA GLU A 667 -28.90 -32.33 -18.31
C GLU A 667 -28.75 -33.75 -18.89
N PHE A 668 -27.77 -34.51 -18.37
CA PHE A 668 -27.51 -35.89 -18.76
C PHE A 668 -28.76 -36.78 -18.63
N ALA A 669 -29.42 -37.07 -19.75
CA ALA A 669 -30.50 -38.05 -19.79
C ALA A 669 -29.97 -39.49 -19.55
N GLU A 670 -30.78 -40.28 -18.81
CA GLU A 670 -30.56 -41.67 -18.39
C GLU A 670 -29.71 -42.52 -19.37
N GLY A 671 -28.44 -42.79 -19.02
CA GLY A 671 -27.62 -43.82 -19.69
C GLY A 671 -26.10 -43.57 -19.75
N GLY A 672 -25.64 -42.34 -19.54
CA GLY A 672 -24.21 -41.97 -19.50
C GLY A 672 -23.45 -42.18 -20.82
N CYS A 673 -22.12 -42.02 -20.77
CA CYS A 673 -21.21 -42.13 -21.94
C CYS A 673 -21.43 -43.38 -22.82
N THR A 674 -21.74 -44.52 -22.22
CA THR A 674 -21.95 -45.79 -22.95
C THR A 674 -23.13 -45.72 -23.93
N ALA A 675 -24.21 -45.02 -23.56
CA ALA A 675 -25.37 -44.87 -24.44
C ALA A 675 -25.08 -43.94 -25.63
N LEU A 676 -24.29 -42.88 -25.39
CA LEU A 676 -23.85 -41.94 -26.41
C LEU A 676 -22.92 -42.59 -27.44
N MET A 677 -21.98 -43.43 -26.98
CA MET A 677 -21.07 -44.15 -27.87
C MET A 677 -21.78 -45.18 -28.75
N ASN A 678 -22.79 -45.88 -28.22
CA ASN A 678 -23.61 -46.79 -29.02
C ASN A 678 -24.46 -46.05 -30.07
N TRP A 679 -24.98 -44.87 -29.71
CA TRP A 679 -25.66 -44.00 -30.66
C TRP A 679 -24.70 -43.55 -31.76
N LEU A 680 -23.50 -43.06 -31.41
CA LEU A 680 -22.49 -42.61 -32.36
C LEU A 680 -22.10 -43.72 -33.34
N ALA A 681 -21.91 -44.96 -32.85
CA ALA A 681 -21.62 -46.11 -33.71
C ALA A 681 -22.71 -46.31 -34.79
N THR A 682 -23.98 -46.16 -34.41
CA THR A 682 -25.11 -46.22 -35.35
C THR A 682 -25.10 -45.03 -36.30
N GLU A 683 -24.77 -43.84 -35.78
CA GLU A 683 -24.75 -42.58 -36.50
C GLU A 683 -23.75 -42.58 -37.66
N VAL A 684 -22.54 -43.08 -37.39
CA VAL A 684 -21.43 -43.17 -38.36
C VAL A 684 -21.39 -44.51 -39.12
N GLY A 685 -22.29 -45.44 -38.81
CA GLY A 685 -22.41 -46.72 -39.52
C GLY A 685 -21.29 -47.73 -39.23
N VAL A 686 -20.73 -47.69 -38.01
CA VAL A 686 -19.62 -48.55 -37.56
C VAL A 686 -20.13 -49.53 -36.50
N PRO A 687 -19.66 -50.80 -36.43
CA PRO A 687 -20.03 -51.70 -35.35
C PRO A 687 -19.71 -51.10 -33.97
N ALA A 688 -20.59 -51.29 -32.98
CA ALA A 688 -20.40 -50.73 -31.64
C ALA A 688 -19.09 -51.18 -30.96
N ASP A 689 -18.58 -52.36 -31.29
CA ASP A 689 -17.31 -52.87 -30.77
C ASP A 689 -16.08 -52.13 -31.37
N ASP A 690 -16.24 -51.48 -32.53
CA ASP A 690 -15.16 -50.80 -33.27
C ASP A 690 -15.16 -49.27 -33.06
N ILE A 691 -16.19 -48.71 -32.40
CA ILE A 691 -16.32 -47.26 -32.20
C ILE A 691 -15.20 -46.68 -31.32
N GLN A 692 -14.63 -47.50 -30.43
CA GLN A 692 -13.50 -47.09 -29.60
C GLN A 692 -12.27 -46.76 -30.44
N VAL A 693 -12.08 -47.39 -31.60
CA VAL A 693 -10.96 -47.08 -32.52
C VAL A 693 -11.16 -45.70 -33.15
N VAL A 694 -12.37 -45.42 -33.64
CA VAL A 694 -12.73 -44.12 -34.23
C VAL A 694 -12.55 -42.98 -33.23
N VAL A 695 -12.98 -43.19 -31.98
CA VAL A 695 -12.85 -42.18 -30.92
C VAL A 695 -11.42 -42.05 -30.41
N THR A 696 -10.64 -43.13 -30.40
CA THR A 696 -9.21 -43.06 -30.04
C THR A 696 -8.40 -42.31 -31.10
N ASP A 697 -8.72 -42.49 -32.38
CA ASP A 697 -8.10 -41.74 -33.48
C ASP A 697 -8.45 -40.25 -33.42
N ALA A 698 -9.67 -39.91 -32.99
CA ALA A 698 -10.09 -38.52 -32.71
C ALA A 698 -9.31 -37.90 -31.53
N LEU A 699 -9.17 -38.63 -30.41
CA LEU A 699 -8.39 -38.19 -29.25
C LEU A 699 -6.89 -37.99 -29.55
N ALA A 700 -6.35 -38.73 -30.52
CA ALA A 700 -4.97 -38.56 -30.96
C ALA A 700 -4.76 -37.27 -31.77
N LEU A 701 -5.83 -36.69 -32.33
CA LEU A 701 -5.81 -35.45 -33.11
C LEU A 701 -6.13 -34.23 -32.24
N ASN A 702 -6.85 -34.39 -31.13
CA ASN A 702 -7.16 -33.33 -30.18
C ASN A 702 -7.28 -33.87 -28.74
N THR A 703 -6.28 -33.57 -27.90
CA THR A 703 -6.18 -34.11 -26.53
C THR A 703 -7.12 -33.46 -25.52
N ASP A 704 -7.73 -32.34 -25.88
CA ASP A 704 -8.55 -31.53 -24.97
C ASP A 704 -10.05 -31.88 -25.06
N ILE A 705 -10.43 -32.78 -25.98
CA ILE A 705 -11.82 -33.19 -26.19
C ILE A 705 -12.23 -34.28 -25.21
N GLN A 706 -13.29 -34.04 -24.43
CA GLN A 706 -14.00 -35.08 -23.68
C GLN A 706 -14.94 -35.84 -24.63
N PRO A 707 -14.70 -37.14 -24.94
CA PRO A 707 -15.46 -37.84 -25.97
C PRO A 707 -16.97 -37.91 -25.73
N CYS A 708 -17.39 -37.95 -24.46
CA CYS A 708 -18.80 -38.02 -24.12
C CYS A 708 -19.52 -36.69 -24.38
N GLU A 709 -18.83 -35.57 -24.17
CA GLU A 709 -19.36 -34.23 -24.41
C GLU A 709 -19.49 -33.97 -25.91
N MET A 710 -18.46 -34.31 -26.70
CA MET A 710 -18.54 -34.32 -28.17
C MET A 710 -19.74 -35.14 -28.67
N CYS A 711 -19.92 -36.37 -28.17
CA CYS A 711 -21.05 -37.21 -28.59
C CYS A 711 -22.40 -36.61 -28.18
N ALA A 712 -22.49 -35.94 -27.03
CA ALA A 712 -23.70 -35.27 -26.57
C ALA A 712 -24.06 -34.12 -27.51
N ARG A 713 -23.09 -33.24 -27.84
CA ARG A 713 -23.27 -32.12 -28.77
C ARG A 713 -23.66 -32.60 -30.17
N LEU A 714 -22.99 -33.62 -30.71
CA LEU A 714 -23.33 -34.19 -32.01
C LEU A 714 -24.75 -34.77 -32.03
N LYS A 715 -25.15 -35.44 -30.94
CA LYS A 715 -26.50 -35.98 -30.79
C LYS A 715 -27.55 -34.88 -30.68
N GLY A 716 -27.26 -33.79 -29.96
CA GLY A 716 -28.11 -32.59 -29.90
C GLY A 716 -28.35 -32.00 -31.29
N ALA A 717 -27.27 -31.76 -32.05
CA ALA A 717 -27.36 -31.29 -33.43
C ALA A 717 -28.18 -32.23 -34.32
N SER A 718 -27.95 -33.55 -34.21
CA SER A 718 -28.69 -34.56 -34.98
C SER A 718 -30.20 -34.52 -34.73
N LYS A 719 -30.62 -34.31 -33.47
CA LYS A 719 -32.03 -34.27 -33.08
C LYS A 719 -32.73 -33.03 -33.64
N THR A 720 -32.04 -31.89 -33.67
CA THR A 720 -32.54 -30.68 -34.32
C THR A 720 -32.67 -30.86 -35.83
N LEU A 721 -31.70 -31.56 -36.45
CA LEU A 721 -31.72 -31.86 -37.89
C LEU A 721 -32.80 -32.87 -38.29
N GLU A 722 -33.13 -33.83 -37.43
CA GLU A 722 -34.25 -34.75 -37.64
C GLU A 722 -35.58 -34.01 -37.80
N ASP A 723 -35.73 -32.86 -37.13
CA ASP A 723 -36.92 -32.02 -37.13
C ASP A 723 -38.22 -32.84 -37.09
N ALA A 724 -38.36 -33.65 -36.04
CA ALA A 724 -39.46 -34.63 -35.94
C ALA A 724 -40.87 -33.99 -35.99
N GLU A 725 -40.97 -32.71 -35.63
CA GLU A 725 -42.23 -31.94 -35.68
C GLU A 725 -42.40 -31.16 -37.01
N GLY A 726 -41.37 -31.09 -37.84
CA GLY A 726 -41.33 -30.37 -39.11
C GLY A 726 -41.32 -28.85 -38.97
N THR A 727 -41.08 -28.33 -37.76
CA THR A 727 -41.24 -26.92 -37.42
C THR A 727 -40.12 -26.06 -37.98
N GLN A 728 -38.88 -26.53 -37.88
CA GLN A 728 -37.71 -25.76 -38.28
C GLN A 728 -37.54 -25.76 -39.80
N ILE A 729 -37.80 -26.88 -40.47
CA ILE A 729 -37.77 -27.00 -41.94
C ILE A 729 -38.90 -26.17 -42.55
N ALA A 730 -40.09 -26.14 -41.94
CA ALA A 730 -41.18 -25.27 -42.39
C ALA A 730 -40.84 -23.79 -42.24
N ALA A 731 -40.21 -23.40 -41.12
CA ALA A 731 -39.73 -22.05 -40.89
C ALA A 731 -38.65 -21.65 -41.91
N LEU A 732 -37.68 -22.53 -42.16
CA LEU A 732 -36.65 -22.31 -43.17
C LEU A 732 -37.23 -22.19 -44.58
N ALA A 733 -38.25 -23.00 -44.91
CA ALA A 733 -38.99 -22.89 -46.16
C ALA A 733 -39.65 -21.51 -46.30
N GLN A 734 -40.21 -20.97 -45.22
CA GLN A 734 -40.82 -19.65 -45.20
C GLN A 734 -39.78 -18.56 -45.46
N VAL A 735 -38.66 -18.57 -44.73
CA VAL A 735 -37.54 -17.61 -44.92
C VAL A 735 -37.04 -17.66 -46.37
N VAL A 736 -36.72 -18.83 -46.90
CA VAL A 736 -36.19 -18.95 -48.27
C VAL A 736 -37.17 -18.41 -49.31
N ASN A 737 -38.47 -18.64 -49.14
CA ASN A 737 -39.49 -18.18 -50.09
C ASN A 737 -39.70 -16.65 -50.08
N GLU A 738 -39.26 -15.94 -49.04
CA GLU A 738 -39.31 -14.48 -48.99
C GLU A 738 -38.26 -13.83 -49.88
N PHE A 739 -37.09 -14.45 -49.99
CA PHE A 739 -35.98 -13.96 -50.80
C PHE A 739 -35.95 -14.58 -52.20
N VAL A 740 -36.56 -15.76 -52.39
CA VAL A 740 -36.52 -16.52 -53.64
C VAL A 740 -37.92 -16.69 -54.23
N THR A 741 -38.27 -15.80 -55.17
CA THR A 741 -39.60 -15.74 -55.80
C THR A 741 -39.77 -16.63 -57.03
N THR A 742 -38.69 -17.30 -57.49
CA THR A 742 -38.72 -18.18 -58.66
C THR A 742 -38.24 -19.58 -58.29
N PRO A 743 -38.72 -20.65 -58.96
CA PRO A 743 -38.27 -22.01 -58.70
C PRO A 743 -36.83 -22.31 -59.18
N ALA A 744 -36.03 -21.28 -59.44
CA ALA A 744 -34.61 -21.40 -59.73
C ALA A 744 -33.81 -21.49 -58.41
N PRO A 745 -32.61 -22.11 -58.41
CA PRO A 745 -31.69 -22.04 -57.28
C PRO A 745 -31.44 -20.57 -56.86
N PRO A 746 -31.30 -20.28 -55.55
CA PRO A 746 -30.99 -18.92 -55.09
C PRO A 746 -29.67 -18.43 -55.70
N SER A 747 -29.61 -17.16 -56.12
CA SER A 747 -28.34 -16.54 -56.53
C SER A 747 -27.42 -16.33 -55.32
N PRO A 748 -26.10 -16.16 -55.51
CA PRO A 748 -25.18 -15.87 -54.40
C PRO A 748 -25.63 -14.68 -53.54
N GLU A 749 -26.17 -13.63 -54.15
CA GLU A 749 -26.69 -12.47 -53.44
C GLU A 749 -27.93 -12.82 -52.59
N GLN A 750 -28.82 -13.68 -53.10
CA GLN A 750 -29.97 -14.17 -52.34
C GLN A 750 -29.55 -15.10 -51.20
N MET A 751 -28.51 -15.92 -51.41
CA MET A 751 -27.92 -16.75 -50.34
C MET A 751 -27.39 -15.87 -49.20
N THR A 752 -26.68 -14.78 -49.53
CA THR A 752 -26.17 -13.81 -48.54
C THR A 752 -27.31 -13.09 -47.82
N GLN A 753 -28.36 -12.66 -48.53
CA GLN A 753 -29.51 -12.01 -47.91
C GLN A 753 -30.25 -12.91 -46.94
N ILE A 754 -30.45 -14.19 -47.30
CA ILE A 754 -31.03 -15.19 -46.39
C ILE A 754 -30.13 -15.37 -45.16
N ALA A 755 -28.81 -15.43 -45.34
CA ALA A 755 -27.86 -15.55 -44.24
C ALA A 755 -27.95 -14.37 -43.26
N SER A 756 -27.91 -13.13 -43.77
CA SER A 756 -28.01 -11.91 -42.95
C SER A 756 -29.34 -11.84 -42.20
N ALA A 757 -30.44 -12.20 -42.86
CA ALA A 757 -31.76 -12.21 -42.22
C ALA A 757 -31.88 -13.25 -41.09
N LEU A 758 -31.19 -14.40 -41.20
CA LEU A 758 -31.14 -15.38 -40.12
C LEU A 758 -30.29 -14.89 -38.93
N ALA A 759 -29.18 -14.19 -39.21
CA ALA A 759 -28.28 -13.65 -38.18
C ALA A 759 -28.90 -12.48 -37.40
N GLU A 760 -29.59 -11.55 -38.07
CA GLU A 760 -30.24 -10.38 -37.45
C GLU A 760 -31.38 -10.77 -36.49
N HIS A 761 -31.92 -11.98 -36.65
CA HIS A 761 -33.05 -12.49 -35.87
C HIS A 761 -32.68 -13.69 -34.98
N ALA A 762 -31.40 -13.85 -34.65
CA ALA A 762 -30.96 -14.90 -33.73
C ALA A 762 -31.60 -14.71 -32.33
N GLY A 763 -32.26 -15.75 -31.82
CA GLY A 763 -32.79 -15.77 -30.44
C GLY A 763 -34.08 -14.98 -30.18
N ASP A 764 -34.65 -14.28 -31.16
CA ASP A 764 -35.82 -13.40 -30.96
C ASP A 764 -37.19 -14.13 -30.89
N GLY A 765 -37.20 -15.45 -31.01
CA GLY A 765 -38.39 -16.30 -30.96
C GLY A 765 -39.25 -16.30 -32.24
N THR A 766 -38.80 -15.67 -33.33
CA THR A 766 -39.50 -15.66 -34.62
C THR A 766 -39.25 -16.94 -35.43
N TYR A 767 -39.90 -17.04 -36.61
CA TYR A 767 -39.62 -18.13 -37.56
C TYR A 767 -38.21 -18.00 -38.18
N TYR A 768 -37.58 -16.82 -38.17
CA TYR A 768 -36.15 -16.69 -38.54
C TYR A 768 -35.26 -17.38 -37.51
N ALA A 769 -35.51 -17.18 -36.21
CA ALA A 769 -34.79 -17.88 -35.16
C ALA A 769 -34.95 -19.41 -35.27
N ALA A 770 -36.16 -19.91 -35.57
CA ALA A 770 -36.39 -21.35 -35.78
C ALA A 770 -35.70 -21.91 -37.03
N ALA A 771 -35.63 -21.12 -38.10
CA ALA A 771 -34.90 -21.46 -39.33
C ALA A 771 -33.38 -21.44 -39.11
N GLY A 772 -32.88 -20.46 -38.35
CA GLY A 772 -31.48 -20.32 -37.94
C GLY A 772 -31.02 -21.57 -37.19
N LYS A 773 -31.78 -21.98 -36.16
CA LYS A 773 -31.49 -23.19 -35.37
C LYS A 773 -31.25 -24.46 -36.19
N TRP A 774 -31.95 -24.65 -37.32
CA TRP A 774 -31.72 -25.83 -38.18
C TRP A 774 -30.45 -25.71 -39.01
N ILE A 775 -30.13 -24.50 -39.49
CA ILE A 775 -28.88 -24.23 -40.20
C ILE A 775 -27.69 -24.32 -39.25
N ASP A 776 -27.79 -23.76 -38.05
CA ASP A 776 -26.75 -23.82 -37.03
C ASP A 776 -26.49 -25.29 -36.61
N ALA A 777 -27.55 -26.09 -36.47
CA ALA A 777 -27.41 -27.53 -36.22
C ALA A 777 -26.74 -28.28 -37.38
N LEU A 778 -26.95 -27.87 -38.63
CA LEU A 778 -26.27 -28.45 -39.79
C LEU A 778 -24.78 -28.12 -39.77
N VAL A 779 -24.43 -26.87 -39.46
CA VAL A 779 -23.05 -26.40 -39.32
C VAL A 779 -22.37 -27.12 -38.16
N ALA A 780 -22.99 -27.19 -36.99
CA ALA A 780 -22.47 -27.88 -35.81
C ALA A 780 -22.25 -29.38 -36.08
N TYR A 781 -23.20 -30.05 -36.72
CA TYR A 781 -23.07 -31.48 -37.05
C TYR A 781 -21.88 -31.73 -37.98
N VAL A 782 -21.74 -30.97 -39.06
CA VAL A 782 -20.62 -31.13 -40.01
C VAL A 782 -19.29 -30.69 -39.38
N GLY A 783 -19.31 -29.64 -38.55
CA GLY A 783 -18.17 -29.14 -37.79
C GLY A 783 -17.59 -30.23 -36.88
N ILE A 784 -18.40 -30.78 -35.97
CA ILE A 784 -17.96 -31.82 -35.03
C ILE A 784 -17.40 -33.04 -35.78
N MET A 785 -18.07 -33.49 -36.85
CA MET A 785 -17.58 -34.61 -37.66
C MET A 785 -16.20 -34.32 -38.30
N ASN A 786 -15.94 -33.09 -38.71
CA ASN A 786 -14.71 -32.69 -39.39
C ASN A 786 -13.57 -32.36 -38.41
N THR A 787 -13.79 -31.40 -37.51
CA THR A 787 -12.76 -30.82 -36.65
C THR A 787 -12.48 -31.65 -35.40
N GLU A 788 -13.48 -32.35 -34.87
CA GLU A 788 -13.35 -33.11 -33.62
C GLU A 788 -13.16 -34.62 -33.89
N MET A 789 -13.91 -35.18 -34.84
CA MET A 789 -13.79 -36.61 -35.19
C MET A 789 -12.77 -36.90 -36.30
N GLY A 790 -12.22 -35.87 -36.93
CA GLY A 790 -11.16 -36.00 -37.94
C GLY A 790 -11.59 -36.55 -39.30
N TYR A 791 -12.90 -36.55 -39.62
CA TYR A 791 -13.35 -36.89 -40.97
C TYR A 791 -12.99 -35.77 -41.96
N SER A 792 -12.79 -36.12 -43.23
CA SER A 792 -12.64 -35.09 -44.26
C SER A 792 -13.93 -34.26 -44.37
N ALA A 793 -13.84 -32.98 -44.74
CA ALA A 793 -15.01 -32.13 -44.96
C ALA A 793 -16.06 -32.78 -45.89
N SER A 794 -15.59 -33.48 -46.93
CA SER A 794 -16.45 -34.24 -47.84
C SER A 794 -17.15 -35.43 -47.19
N ASP A 795 -16.48 -36.15 -46.28
CA ASP A 795 -17.07 -37.28 -45.56
C ASP A 795 -18.06 -36.79 -44.50
N ALA A 796 -17.71 -35.74 -43.76
CA ALA A 796 -18.57 -35.08 -42.77
C ALA A 796 -19.88 -34.59 -43.42
N ALA A 797 -19.80 -33.92 -44.57
CA ALA A 797 -20.97 -33.51 -45.34
C ALA A 797 -21.77 -34.71 -45.88
N ALA A 798 -21.11 -35.82 -46.21
CA ALA A 798 -21.79 -37.05 -46.66
C ALA A 798 -22.63 -37.68 -45.54
N PHE A 799 -22.19 -37.63 -44.28
CA PHE A 799 -23.00 -38.11 -43.15
C PHE A 799 -24.26 -37.27 -42.95
N ALA A 800 -24.17 -35.95 -43.13
CA ALA A 800 -25.31 -35.05 -42.98
C ALA A 800 -26.38 -35.20 -44.10
N GLN A 801 -26.05 -35.82 -45.23
CA GLN A 801 -26.99 -36.02 -46.36
C GLN A 801 -28.28 -36.75 -45.98
N LYS A 802 -28.25 -37.60 -44.93
CA LYS A 802 -29.46 -38.31 -44.47
C LYS A 802 -30.52 -37.36 -43.90
N TYR A 803 -30.12 -36.20 -43.36
CA TYR A 803 -31.01 -35.18 -42.82
C TYR A 803 -31.63 -34.28 -43.90
N LEU A 804 -31.20 -34.40 -45.15
CA LEU A 804 -31.82 -33.70 -46.28
C LEU A 804 -33.06 -34.42 -46.82
N ALA A 805 -33.34 -35.65 -46.38
CA ALA A 805 -34.53 -36.39 -46.84
C ALA A 805 -35.85 -35.65 -46.52
N PRO A 806 -36.10 -35.18 -45.27
CA PRO A 806 -37.29 -34.37 -44.97
C PRO A 806 -37.35 -33.07 -45.77
N VAL A 807 -36.22 -32.41 -46.01
CA VAL A 807 -36.14 -31.19 -46.84
C VAL A 807 -36.59 -31.47 -48.28
N ARG A 808 -36.12 -32.57 -48.88
CA ARG A 808 -36.50 -32.98 -50.24
C ARG A 808 -37.99 -33.39 -50.33
N GLU A 809 -38.53 -33.97 -49.27
CA GLU A 809 -39.94 -34.37 -49.19
C GLU A 809 -40.91 -33.17 -49.15
N THR A 810 -40.45 -31.97 -48.78
CA THR A 810 -41.26 -30.74 -48.86
C THR A 810 -41.68 -30.37 -50.29
N GLY A 811 -40.94 -30.84 -51.30
CA GLY A 811 -41.13 -30.45 -52.70
C GLY A 811 -40.73 -28.99 -53.03
N ASN A 812 -40.13 -28.26 -52.08
CA ASN A 812 -39.63 -26.91 -52.31
C ASN A 812 -38.23 -26.95 -52.97
N ALA A 813 -38.18 -26.68 -54.27
CA ALA A 813 -36.95 -26.71 -55.05
C ALA A 813 -35.94 -25.63 -54.62
N ALA A 814 -36.41 -24.44 -54.22
CA ALA A 814 -35.55 -23.35 -53.77
C ALA A 814 -34.90 -23.66 -52.41
N LEU A 815 -35.69 -24.21 -51.47
CA LEU A 815 -35.20 -24.69 -50.18
C LEU A 815 -34.18 -25.81 -50.34
N THR A 816 -34.50 -26.81 -51.18
CA THR A 816 -33.58 -27.93 -51.43
C THR A 816 -32.25 -27.43 -51.98
N ALA A 817 -32.29 -26.51 -52.96
CA ALA A 817 -31.09 -25.91 -53.53
C ALA A 817 -30.30 -25.06 -52.53
N TYR A 818 -30.98 -24.31 -51.65
CA TYR A 818 -30.35 -23.53 -50.58
C TYR A 818 -29.58 -24.45 -49.61
N VAL A 819 -30.24 -25.49 -49.11
CA VAL A 819 -29.64 -26.44 -48.15
C VAL A 819 -28.51 -27.25 -48.80
N GLU A 820 -28.68 -27.69 -50.06
CA GLU A 820 -27.62 -28.40 -50.79
C GLU A 820 -26.41 -27.51 -51.07
N ALA A 821 -26.62 -26.22 -51.37
CA ALA A 821 -25.54 -25.25 -51.54
C ALA A 821 -24.79 -24.98 -50.22
N ARG A 822 -25.53 -24.87 -49.10
CA ARG A 822 -24.93 -24.74 -47.76
C ARG A 822 -24.14 -25.98 -47.37
N LEU A 823 -24.70 -27.17 -47.57
CA LEU A 823 -23.99 -28.41 -47.28
C LEU A 823 -22.76 -28.60 -48.17
N ALA A 824 -22.82 -28.19 -49.44
CA ALA A 824 -21.66 -28.21 -50.33
C ALA A 824 -20.57 -27.23 -49.88
N ALA A 825 -20.94 -26.03 -49.41
CA ALA A 825 -19.98 -25.07 -48.86
C ALA A 825 -19.27 -25.61 -47.60
N LEU A 826 -19.99 -26.37 -46.76
CA LEU A 826 -19.41 -27.04 -45.59
C LEU A 826 -18.53 -28.25 -45.96
N GLY A 827 -18.78 -28.86 -47.12
CA GLY A 827 -18.04 -30.03 -47.62
C GLY A 827 -16.66 -29.75 -48.23
N GLY A 828 -16.33 -28.48 -48.46
CA GLY A 828 -15.05 -28.03 -49.04
C GLY A 828 -15.03 -27.94 -50.56
#